data_AF-A0A425VWF5-F1
#
_entry.id   AF-A0A425VWF5-F1
#
_cell.length_a   1.000
_cell.length_b   1.000
_cell.length_c   1.000
_cell.angle_alpha   90.00
_cell.angle_beta   90.00
_cell.angle_gamma   90.00
#
_symmetry.space_group_name_H-M   'P 1'
#
loop_
_entity.id
_entity.type
_entity.pdbx_description
1 polymer ?
#
loop_
_entity_poly.entity_id
_entity_poly.type
_entity_poly.pdbx_seq_one_letter_code
_entity_poly.pdbx_strand_id
1 'polypeptide(L)'
;MFSKTTGRRAALCLVAAVAACLVVLGGALHAGRAFGVEAVASAGSTSLDVTYSLNRNKASSEAASATDASSSDASTSDASASDTSTSNARADDAATAKARTVALVTDVSTLGTDDATVEEGGTSFSSITFGGTDAAKVQVRYKRGSADWTDWAAGDANQVDATDSVSCVQLKLDSETAKKYSIVYRVHVADAGWLGWTADGETAGSEKDDAVVDDVEVVLVAKENSEALTSFLGSQETKAHVEADDSKSDDTKASTSADEKSEGASSKAKVHTFALTSTTSDAKASVSYRAHVQNIGWQASVSDGATAGTTGKSLRVEALSMSLSGVSGGIRYRAHVQNVGWQDWKSDGQTSGTTGRSLRVEAVQIELTGDVASSYDVYYRTHVQGKGWGAWVKNGATSGTTGQSLRVEAVQVLLVKRGQAIPTGDGADYTKRATTTYTSPTILYQSHVQNVGWQTEVSNGTTAGTTGKSLRLEALKIAVAGVSGGVQYKAHVQNVGWQDWQSDGAIAGTEGSGLRLEAIQVQLTGDVASSYDVYYRVHVSDIGWMAWAKDGETAGTVGLGKRVEAVQMVLVKKGSAAPSSSDQKVSYPSVETPTVSYATCALNGDWQTAVSNGATSGTTGKSLSVERFRAQLSSVSSFGGIKYQVSTDGENWSSAATNGADAGTKGTALKAVRLSLTGDAEKYYDVWYRVHVSNVGWLGWTRNGSDAGTNVSSNSIEAVEVIVKLKGSDAPGSTVRPFAYVDQLNGYDISSHQAGIDVSKVSGDFVFIKATQGTWYRNQLSSKGYDYAAWADKALASGKLVGFYHYAEGGDPIKEADYFYDAIKAYKGRAVVALDWEQTSNKLFGTGFDVQWCKKFLDRIATLMDARPLIYMSKSVTRKYDWSTVATSYPLWVAQYANNKTTGYNSNPWTDSYSYGAWASPTIFQYSENGRVDGYSADLDLDLFYGTRSAWISLQ
;
A
#
# COMPACT_ATOMS: atom_id res chain seq x y z
N MET A 1 -47.03 58.56 29.17
CA MET A 1 -47.27 59.99 29.49
C MET A 1 -45.94 60.62 29.93
N PHE A 2 -45.77 61.95 29.74
CA PHE A 2 -44.92 62.93 30.47
C PHE A 2 -43.68 62.42 31.26
N SER A 3 -42.49 63.06 31.34
CA SER A 3 -41.98 64.42 31.01
C SER A 3 -40.67 64.63 31.84
N LYS A 4 -39.62 65.40 31.54
CA LYS A 4 -39.15 66.25 30.42
C LYS A 4 -37.69 66.71 30.74
N THR A 5 -36.89 67.08 29.70
CA THR A 5 -35.82 68.15 29.68
C THR A 5 -34.62 68.05 30.67
N THR A 6 -33.41 68.58 30.44
CA THR A 6 -32.71 69.33 29.33
C THR A 6 -31.18 69.18 29.56
N GLY A 7 -30.25 69.33 28.60
CA GLY A 7 -30.32 69.54 27.14
C GLY A 7 -29.06 70.22 26.57
N ARG A 8 -28.83 70.16 25.24
CA ARG A 8 -27.67 70.69 24.45
C ARG A 8 -26.34 69.93 24.74
N ARG A 9 -25.51 69.46 23.80
CA ARG A 9 -25.31 69.50 22.32
C ARG A 9 -24.60 68.16 21.93
N ALA A 10 -24.21 67.75 20.71
CA ALA A 10 -24.57 67.92 19.27
C ALA A 10 -23.40 67.22 18.48
N ALA A 11 -23.46 66.73 17.23
CA ALA A 11 -24.47 66.39 16.21
C ALA A 11 -23.69 65.75 15.00
N LEU A 12 -24.21 65.02 13.98
CA LEU A 12 -25.57 64.60 13.58
C LEU A 12 -25.49 63.37 12.62
N CYS A 13 -26.45 62.43 12.67
CA CYS A 13 -26.95 61.55 11.57
C CYS A 13 -26.02 60.56 10.81
N LEU A 14 -26.53 59.60 9.99
CA LEU A 14 -27.62 58.60 10.19
C LEU A 14 -27.67 57.54 9.05
N VAL A 15 -27.82 56.24 9.40
CA VAL A 15 -28.73 55.20 8.82
C VAL A 15 -28.72 54.77 7.31
N ALA A 16 -28.69 53.43 7.15
CA ALA A 16 -29.26 52.56 6.09
C ALA A 16 -28.64 52.47 4.67
N ALA A 17 -29.01 51.37 4.00
CA ALA A 17 -28.61 50.94 2.66
C ALA A 17 -29.84 50.74 1.75
N VAL A 18 -29.67 50.63 0.42
CA VAL A 18 -30.50 49.82 -0.50
C VAL A 18 -29.95 49.83 -1.95
N ALA A 19 -30.12 48.71 -2.67
CA ALA A 19 -30.16 48.51 -4.14
C ALA A 19 -29.04 48.97 -5.10
N ALA A 20 -28.38 47.97 -5.71
CA ALA A 20 -28.47 47.59 -7.14
C ALA A 20 -27.78 48.38 -8.30
N CYS A 21 -27.04 47.58 -9.09
CA CYS A 21 -27.03 47.51 -10.56
C CYS A 21 -26.30 48.53 -11.48
N LEU A 22 -25.38 47.95 -12.29
CA LEU A 22 -25.02 48.28 -13.69
C LEU A 22 -24.31 49.63 -13.99
N VAL A 23 -23.39 49.77 -14.98
CA VAL A 23 -22.59 48.80 -15.78
C VAL A 23 -21.49 49.56 -16.60
N VAL A 24 -20.60 48.80 -17.28
CA VAL A 24 -19.98 49.09 -18.61
C VAL A 24 -18.58 49.78 -18.73
N LEU A 25 -17.68 49.04 -19.40
CA LEU A 25 -16.54 49.36 -20.30
C LEU A 25 -15.32 50.24 -19.91
N GLY A 26 -14.15 49.72 -20.33
CA GLY A 26 -13.01 50.50 -20.85
C GLY A 26 -11.79 50.65 -19.92
N GLY A 27 -10.55 50.41 -20.34
CA GLY A 27 -10.08 49.80 -21.60
C GLY A 27 -8.59 50.06 -21.90
N ALA A 28 -7.82 48.99 -22.13
CA ALA A 28 -6.55 48.90 -22.88
C ALA A 28 -5.36 49.87 -22.60
N LEU A 29 -4.26 49.27 -22.13
CA LEU A 29 -2.87 49.39 -22.65
C LEU A 29 -2.22 50.78 -22.87
N HIS A 30 -1.01 50.98 -22.30
CA HIS A 30 0.24 50.89 -23.09
C HIS A 30 1.55 50.82 -22.26
N ALA A 31 2.64 50.47 -22.97
CA ALA A 31 4.02 50.27 -22.53
C ALA A 31 4.76 51.56 -22.07
N GLY A 32 5.97 51.54 -21.50
CA GLY A 32 6.85 50.42 -21.09
C GLY A 32 8.35 50.69 -21.36
N ARG A 33 9.23 49.76 -20.92
CA ARG A 33 10.72 49.79 -20.99
C ARG A 33 11.42 50.89 -20.15
N ALA A 34 12.74 50.84 -19.88
CA ALA A 34 13.65 49.74 -19.50
C ALA A 34 15.08 50.31 -19.31
N PHE A 35 15.80 49.91 -18.26
CA PHE A 35 17.27 49.76 -18.23
C PHE A 35 17.67 48.98 -16.95
N GLY A 36 18.81 48.30 -16.95
CA GLY A 36 19.28 47.49 -15.83
C GLY A 36 20.81 47.34 -15.80
N VAL A 37 21.32 46.65 -14.77
CA VAL A 37 22.74 46.31 -14.57
C VAL A 37 22.83 44.90 -13.99
N GLU A 38 23.82 44.11 -14.41
CA GLU A 38 24.05 42.73 -13.98
C GLU A 38 25.02 42.63 -12.79
N ALA A 39 24.86 41.60 -11.94
CA ALA A 39 25.92 41.07 -11.08
C ALA A 39 25.65 39.58 -10.73
N VAL A 40 26.72 38.77 -10.67
CA VAL A 40 26.66 37.31 -10.76
C VAL A 40 26.60 36.59 -9.39
N ALA A 41 25.71 35.59 -9.32
CA ALA A 41 25.64 34.38 -8.47
C ALA A 41 26.44 34.24 -7.16
N SER A 42 25.79 33.70 -6.12
CA SER A 42 26.03 32.32 -5.63
C SER A 42 25.01 31.91 -4.54
N ALA A 43 25.04 30.64 -4.10
CA ALA A 43 23.99 30.01 -3.29
C ALA A 43 24.22 30.09 -1.77
N GLY A 44 23.14 29.90 -0.98
CA GLY A 44 23.22 29.76 0.47
C GLY A 44 21.85 29.75 1.16
N SER A 45 21.19 28.60 1.23
CA SER A 45 19.98 28.43 2.06
C SER A 45 20.33 28.25 3.52
N THR A 46 19.79 29.10 4.39
CA THR A 46 19.87 28.97 5.86
C THR A 46 18.49 28.67 6.44
N SER A 47 18.39 27.56 7.17
CA SER A 47 17.28 27.28 8.09
C SER A 47 17.74 27.56 9.52
N LEU A 48 16.82 28.03 10.36
CA LEU A 48 17.07 28.27 11.78
C LEU A 48 15.74 28.20 12.54
N ASP A 49 15.61 27.22 13.43
CA ASP A 49 14.43 27.03 14.28
C ASP A 49 14.28 28.14 15.33
N VAL A 50 13.04 28.46 15.72
CA VAL A 50 12.65 28.63 17.14
C VAL A 50 11.16 28.24 17.33
N THR A 51 10.91 27.53 18.44
CA THR A 51 9.63 27.04 18.96
C THR A 51 8.58 28.13 19.26
N TYR A 52 7.29 27.75 19.25
CA TYR A 52 6.26 28.42 20.06
C TYR A 52 5.44 27.40 20.87
N SER A 53 5.18 27.70 22.14
CA SER A 53 4.33 26.90 23.04
C SER A 53 2.98 27.58 23.24
N LEU A 54 1.92 26.81 23.50
CA LEU A 54 0.61 27.36 23.89
C LEU A 54 0.03 26.64 25.12
N ASN A 55 -0.13 27.42 26.21
CA ASN A 55 -0.93 27.04 27.37
C ASN A 55 -2.43 27.06 27.06
N ARG A 56 -3.22 26.23 27.75
CA ARG A 56 -4.57 26.63 28.20
C ARG A 56 -5.03 25.87 29.44
N ASN A 57 -5.72 26.59 30.35
CA ASN A 57 -6.23 26.05 31.62
C ASN A 57 -7.75 25.80 31.57
N LYS A 58 -8.16 24.62 32.06
CA LYS A 58 -9.18 24.35 33.10
C LYS A 58 -10.30 25.39 33.35
N ALA A 59 -11.58 24.98 33.24
CA ALA A 59 -12.64 24.98 34.31
C ALA A 59 -14.11 24.92 33.78
N SER A 60 -15.05 24.31 34.55
CA SER A 60 -16.55 24.43 34.51
C SER A 60 -17.27 23.99 33.21
N SER A 61 -18.60 23.69 33.11
CA SER A 61 -19.72 23.34 34.04
C SER A 61 -21.00 23.03 33.22
N GLU A 62 -22.05 22.25 33.60
CA GLU A 62 -22.29 21.27 34.68
C GLU A 62 -23.54 20.37 34.33
N ALA A 63 -23.72 19.26 35.06
CA ALA A 63 -24.97 18.53 35.45
C ALA A 63 -26.26 18.44 34.58
N ALA A 64 -26.64 17.21 34.18
CA ALA A 64 -27.99 16.57 34.23
C ALA A 64 -28.00 15.19 33.50
N SER A 65 -28.89 14.21 33.72
CA SER A 65 -29.34 13.49 34.94
C SER A 65 -30.41 12.44 34.55
N ALA A 66 -30.38 11.22 35.13
CA ALA A 66 -31.42 10.15 35.02
C ALA A 66 -31.57 9.48 33.62
N THR A 67 -31.99 8.21 33.47
CA THR A 67 -32.37 7.15 34.44
C THR A 67 -32.14 5.74 33.85
N ASP A 68 -32.14 4.72 34.71
CA ASP A 68 -32.02 3.29 34.35
C ASP A 68 -33.24 2.71 33.59
N ALA A 69 -32.97 1.66 32.81
CA ALA A 69 -33.87 0.52 32.61
C ALA A 69 -33.05 -0.73 32.25
N SER A 70 -33.46 -1.91 32.75
CA SER A 70 -32.69 -3.17 32.69
C SER A 70 -33.41 -4.30 31.93
N SER A 71 -32.75 -5.47 31.82
CA SER A 71 -33.32 -6.81 31.49
C SER A 71 -33.76 -7.04 30.04
N SER A 72 -33.74 -8.27 29.47
CA SER A 72 -33.03 -9.53 29.79
C SER A 72 -33.36 -10.61 28.73
N ASP A 73 -32.42 -11.52 28.42
CA ASP A 73 -32.65 -12.89 27.92
C ASP A 73 -33.43 -13.12 26.58
N ALA A 74 -33.27 -14.23 25.84
CA ALA A 74 -32.22 -15.26 25.78
C ALA A 74 -32.32 -16.10 24.47
N SER A 75 -31.27 -16.91 24.22
CA SER A 75 -31.27 -18.25 23.57
C SER A 75 -31.82 -18.50 22.14
N THR A 76 -30.92 -18.98 21.26
CA THR A 76 -31.06 -20.07 20.24
C THR A 76 -29.63 -20.44 19.81
N SER A 77 -29.06 -21.67 19.81
CA SER A 77 -29.48 -23.08 19.59
C SER A 77 -28.93 -23.63 18.25
N ASP A 78 -28.39 -24.86 18.28
CA ASP A 78 -27.53 -25.52 17.27
C ASP A 78 -28.09 -25.79 15.84
N ALA A 79 -27.17 -26.26 14.96
CA ALA A 79 -27.32 -27.37 13.98
C ALA A 79 -27.01 -27.11 12.48
N SER A 80 -25.73 -27.24 12.11
CA SER A 80 -25.16 -28.10 11.03
C SER A 80 -25.81 -28.33 9.64
N ALA A 81 -24.95 -28.15 8.61
CA ALA A 81 -24.63 -29.07 7.48
C ALA A 81 -25.30 -29.01 6.07
N SER A 82 -24.42 -29.09 5.04
CA SER A 82 -24.56 -29.68 3.68
C SER A 82 -25.51 -29.08 2.62
N ASP A 83 -25.32 -29.24 1.29
CA ASP A 83 -24.10 -29.36 0.42
C ASP A 83 -24.50 -29.33 -1.09
N THR A 84 -23.59 -28.98 -2.03
CA THR A 84 -23.61 -29.20 -3.53
C THR A 84 -24.81 -28.72 -4.41
N SER A 85 -24.73 -28.52 -5.75
CA SER A 85 -23.66 -28.07 -6.70
C SER A 85 -24.23 -27.84 -8.14
N THR A 86 -23.47 -27.16 -9.03
CA THR A 86 -23.47 -27.28 -10.54
C THR A 86 -24.73 -26.83 -11.36
N SER A 87 -24.71 -26.47 -12.67
CA SER A 87 -23.70 -26.48 -13.77
C SER A 87 -23.96 -25.47 -14.94
N ASN A 88 -22.89 -24.90 -15.54
CA ASN A 88 -22.50 -24.79 -17.00
C ASN A 88 -23.45 -24.24 -18.11
N ALA A 89 -22.99 -23.65 -19.24
CA ALA A 89 -21.66 -23.16 -19.69
C ALA A 89 -21.71 -22.35 -21.04
N ARG A 90 -20.65 -21.54 -21.30
CA ARG A 90 -20.05 -21.07 -22.60
C ARG A 90 -20.94 -20.26 -23.58
N ALA A 91 -20.42 -19.48 -24.54
CA ALA A 91 -19.07 -19.36 -25.12
C ALA A 91 -18.72 -17.91 -25.57
N ASP A 92 -17.53 -17.50 -26.05
CA ASP A 92 -16.08 -17.72 -25.72
C ASP A 92 -15.25 -16.86 -26.72
N ASP A 93 -14.21 -16.08 -26.33
CA ASP A 93 -13.16 -15.58 -27.29
C ASP A 93 -11.80 -15.12 -26.66
N ALA A 94 -10.78 -15.98 -26.80
CA ALA A 94 -9.30 -15.84 -26.77
C ALA A 94 -8.50 -14.79 -25.93
N ALA A 95 -7.68 -15.27 -24.97
CA ALA A 95 -6.37 -14.71 -24.57
C ALA A 95 -5.45 -15.79 -23.91
N THR A 96 -4.11 -15.63 -23.95
CA THR A 96 -3.13 -16.72 -23.63
C THR A 96 -2.60 -16.72 -22.18
N ALA A 97 -2.50 -17.91 -21.56
CA ALA A 97 -2.01 -18.12 -20.20
C ALA A 97 -0.46 -18.24 -20.06
N LYS A 98 0.05 -18.16 -18.81
CA LYS A 98 1.47 -18.37 -18.42
C LYS A 98 1.59 -18.98 -17.02
N ALA A 99 2.60 -19.83 -16.81
CA ALA A 99 2.86 -20.48 -15.53
C ALA A 99 3.29 -19.48 -14.42
N ARG A 100 2.90 -19.76 -13.18
CA ARG A 100 3.11 -18.87 -12.02
C ARG A 100 4.35 -19.30 -11.21
N THR A 101 5.23 -18.35 -10.89
CA THR A 101 6.40 -18.58 -10.04
C THR A 101 6.03 -18.40 -8.57
N VAL A 102 6.27 -19.41 -7.75
CA VAL A 102 5.85 -19.47 -6.33
C VAL A 102 7.04 -19.23 -5.39
N ALA A 103 6.74 -18.91 -4.12
CA ALA A 103 7.70 -18.53 -3.10
C ALA A 103 8.64 -19.68 -2.64
N LEU A 104 9.74 -19.26 -2.01
CA LEU A 104 10.55 -20.13 -1.13
C LEU A 104 9.73 -20.44 0.14
N VAL A 105 9.27 -21.68 0.27
CA VAL A 105 8.48 -22.14 1.43
C VAL A 105 9.36 -23.08 2.26
N THR A 106 9.74 -22.63 3.46
CA THR A 106 10.71 -23.32 4.32
C THR A 106 10.08 -24.32 5.29
N ASP A 107 8.79 -24.62 5.14
CA ASP A 107 8.07 -25.58 5.98
C ASP A 107 7.11 -26.41 5.11
N VAL A 108 7.16 -27.74 5.24
CA VAL A 108 6.38 -28.65 4.39
C VAL A 108 4.93 -28.74 4.88
N SER A 109 4.67 -28.35 6.12
CA SER A 109 3.34 -28.41 6.74
C SER A 109 2.35 -27.31 6.31
N THR A 110 2.80 -26.31 5.54
CA THR A 110 1.97 -25.18 5.07
C THR A 110 1.44 -25.33 3.63
N LEU A 111 1.42 -26.56 3.09
CA LEU A 111 0.91 -26.86 1.76
C LEU A 111 -0.61 -27.08 1.80
N GLY A 112 -1.38 -25.99 1.94
CA GLY A 112 -2.84 -26.03 2.00
C GLY A 112 -3.54 -24.67 1.84
N THR A 113 -4.31 -24.53 0.76
CA THR A 113 -5.42 -23.58 0.53
C THR A 113 -5.18 -22.08 0.80
N ASP A 114 -4.76 -21.36 -0.24
CA ASP A 114 -5.36 -20.06 -0.57
C ASP A 114 -6.43 -20.31 -1.65
N ASP A 115 -7.70 -19.95 -1.40
CA ASP A 115 -8.78 -20.12 -2.37
C ASP A 115 -8.65 -19.10 -3.53
N ALA A 116 -8.40 -19.61 -4.74
CA ALA A 116 -8.51 -18.83 -5.97
C ALA A 116 -9.86 -19.08 -6.64
N THR A 117 -10.64 -18.02 -6.90
CA THR A 117 -11.85 -18.11 -7.72
C THR A 117 -11.48 -18.42 -9.17
N VAL A 118 -12.07 -19.48 -9.72
CA VAL A 118 -11.84 -19.93 -11.10
C VAL A 118 -12.41 -18.91 -12.10
N GLU A 119 -11.56 -18.46 -13.03
CA GLU A 119 -11.98 -18.01 -14.36
C GLU A 119 -11.67 -19.15 -15.34
N GLU A 120 -12.70 -19.74 -15.97
CA GLU A 120 -12.51 -20.85 -16.91
C GLU A 120 -12.32 -20.31 -18.34
N GLY A 121 -11.22 -20.69 -18.98
CA GLY A 121 -10.85 -20.27 -20.34
C GLY A 121 -9.73 -21.14 -20.88
N GLY A 122 -9.92 -22.46 -20.86
CA GLY A 122 -8.88 -23.44 -21.13
C GLY A 122 -8.30 -23.36 -22.54
N THR A 123 -7.12 -22.74 -22.67
CA THR A 123 -6.20 -22.99 -23.78
C THR A 123 -5.10 -23.92 -23.29
N SER A 124 -4.99 -25.12 -23.87
CA SER A 124 -3.90 -26.06 -23.57
C SER A 124 -2.54 -25.37 -23.59
N PHE A 125 -1.64 -25.71 -22.66
CA PHE A 125 -0.25 -25.28 -22.81
C PHE A 125 0.37 -25.92 -24.06
N SER A 126 0.74 -25.09 -25.05
CA SER A 126 1.69 -25.44 -26.12
C SER A 126 3.13 -25.58 -25.59
N SER A 127 3.38 -24.87 -24.49
CA SER A 127 4.67 -24.54 -23.88
C SER A 127 4.48 -24.18 -22.40
N ILE A 128 5.51 -24.40 -21.56
CA ILE A 128 5.53 -24.00 -20.15
C ILE A 128 6.74 -23.09 -19.91
N THR A 129 6.46 -21.80 -19.72
CA THR A 129 7.47 -20.75 -19.51
C THR A 129 7.27 -20.07 -18.16
N PHE A 130 8.30 -20.08 -17.34
CA PHE A 130 8.36 -19.45 -16.01
C PHE A 130 8.80 -17.98 -16.12
N GLY A 131 8.27 -17.13 -15.24
CA GLY A 131 8.59 -15.70 -15.19
C GLY A 131 9.52 -15.33 -14.03
N GLY A 132 10.46 -14.41 -14.26
CA GLY A 132 11.27 -13.76 -13.22
C GLY A 132 12.77 -14.05 -13.31
N THR A 133 13.53 -13.49 -12.37
CA THR A 133 15.01 -13.56 -12.30
C THR A 133 15.58 -14.96 -12.11
N ASP A 134 14.73 -15.92 -11.71
CA ASP A 134 15.11 -17.26 -11.29
C ASP A 134 14.56 -18.34 -12.23
N ALA A 135 13.83 -17.96 -13.29
CA ALA A 135 13.26 -18.89 -14.26
C ALA A 135 14.34 -19.74 -14.99
N ALA A 136 15.53 -19.17 -15.22
CA ALA A 136 16.70 -19.89 -15.75
C ALA A 136 17.25 -21.00 -14.83
N LYS A 137 16.85 -21.03 -13.55
CA LYS A 137 17.26 -22.04 -12.55
C LYS A 137 16.32 -23.25 -12.51
N VAL A 138 15.14 -23.12 -13.11
CA VAL A 138 14.23 -24.24 -13.35
C VAL A 138 14.58 -24.81 -14.71
N GLN A 139 14.70 -26.13 -14.79
CA GLN A 139 14.65 -26.87 -16.04
C GLN A 139 13.30 -27.56 -16.16
N VAL A 140 12.73 -27.55 -17.36
CA VAL A 140 11.41 -28.08 -17.67
C VAL A 140 11.49 -28.95 -18.93
N ARG A 141 10.72 -30.04 -18.93
CA ARG A 141 10.33 -30.77 -20.14
C ARG A 141 8.90 -31.28 -19.99
N TYR A 142 8.29 -31.66 -21.10
CA TYR A 142 6.91 -32.14 -21.14
C TYR A 142 6.72 -33.29 -22.14
N LYS A 143 5.57 -33.95 -22.02
CA LYS A 143 5.06 -34.99 -22.92
C LYS A 143 3.75 -34.48 -23.56
N ARG A 144 3.42 -34.96 -24.76
CA ARG A 144 2.16 -34.64 -25.47
C ARG A 144 1.47 -35.94 -25.85
N GLY A 145 0.34 -36.24 -25.20
CA GLY A 145 -0.30 -37.56 -25.29
C GLY A 145 0.70 -38.70 -25.07
N SER A 146 0.77 -39.62 -26.03
CA SER A 146 1.67 -40.78 -26.06
C SER A 146 3.04 -40.53 -26.72
N ALA A 147 3.36 -39.30 -27.14
CA ALA A 147 4.65 -38.96 -27.77
C ALA A 147 5.84 -39.01 -26.79
N ASP A 148 7.08 -39.00 -27.32
CA ASP A 148 8.30 -38.92 -26.51
C ASP A 148 8.40 -37.59 -25.71
N TRP A 149 9.15 -37.62 -24.61
CA TRP A 149 9.50 -36.44 -23.82
C TRP A 149 10.35 -35.46 -24.62
N THR A 150 10.10 -34.15 -24.46
CA THR A 150 11.02 -33.13 -24.98
C THR A 150 12.38 -33.17 -24.30
N ASP A 151 13.39 -32.58 -24.96
CA ASP A 151 14.62 -32.19 -24.31
C ASP A 151 14.35 -31.25 -23.11
N TRP A 152 15.29 -31.25 -22.16
CA TRP A 152 15.27 -30.34 -21.02
C TRP A 152 15.65 -28.91 -21.45
N ALA A 153 14.69 -27.99 -21.38
CA ALA A 153 14.91 -26.56 -21.59
C ALA A 153 14.99 -25.81 -20.25
N ALA A 154 15.57 -24.60 -20.26
CA ALA A 154 15.46 -23.67 -19.13
C ALA A 154 14.03 -23.08 -19.06
N GLY A 155 13.56 -22.72 -17.86
CA GLY A 155 12.20 -22.23 -17.64
C GLY A 155 11.91 -20.89 -18.31
N ASP A 156 12.92 -20.09 -18.64
CA ASP A 156 12.82 -18.83 -19.39
C ASP A 156 13.03 -18.97 -20.90
N ALA A 157 13.30 -20.18 -21.40
CA ALA A 157 13.47 -20.41 -22.83
C ALA A 157 12.13 -20.29 -23.57
N ASN A 158 12.14 -19.61 -24.72
CA ASN A 158 11.00 -19.60 -25.65
C ASN A 158 10.78 -21.00 -26.23
N GLN A 159 9.99 -21.82 -25.54
CA GLN A 159 9.50 -23.09 -26.06
C GLN A 159 8.50 -22.79 -27.19
N VAL A 160 8.72 -23.39 -28.36
CA VAL A 160 8.03 -23.03 -29.60
C VAL A 160 6.57 -23.48 -29.56
N ASP A 161 5.66 -22.59 -29.96
CA ASP A 161 4.24 -22.92 -30.15
C ASP A 161 4.08 -24.14 -31.06
N ALA A 162 3.39 -25.15 -30.53
CA ALA A 162 2.97 -26.35 -31.23
C ALA A 162 1.46 -26.53 -31.10
N THR A 163 0.88 -27.29 -32.02
CA THR A 163 -0.56 -27.49 -32.16
C THR A 163 -1.17 -28.47 -31.16
N ASP A 164 -0.35 -29.16 -30.37
CA ASP A 164 -0.76 -30.34 -29.61
C ASP A 164 -0.55 -30.12 -28.10
N SER A 165 -1.54 -30.52 -27.30
CA SER A 165 -1.60 -30.29 -25.86
C SER A 165 -0.48 -31.01 -25.08
N VAL A 166 0.04 -30.35 -24.04
CA VAL A 166 0.85 -31.01 -22.99
C VAL A 166 -0.05 -31.92 -22.14
N SER A 167 0.38 -33.17 -21.91
CA SER A 167 -0.30 -34.18 -21.09
C SER A 167 0.43 -34.52 -19.79
N CYS A 168 1.77 -34.41 -19.78
CA CYS A 168 2.63 -34.59 -18.61
C CYS A 168 3.76 -33.57 -18.57
N VAL A 169 4.21 -33.23 -17.36
CA VAL A 169 5.26 -32.24 -17.06
C VAL A 169 6.31 -32.85 -16.13
N GLN A 170 7.57 -32.48 -16.32
CA GLN A 170 8.65 -32.69 -15.36
C GLN A 170 9.44 -31.40 -15.17
N LEU A 171 9.69 -31.04 -13.90
CA LEU A 171 10.45 -29.87 -13.49
C LEU A 171 11.60 -30.32 -12.59
N LYS A 172 12.80 -29.78 -12.79
CA LYS A 172 13.94 -29.97 -11.89
C LYS A 172 14.73 -28.67 -11.76
N LEU A 173 15.63 -28.59 -10.79
CA LEU A 173 16.49 -27.42 -10.61
C LEU A 173 17.83 -27.59 -11.34
N ASP A 174 18.49 -26.46 -11.62
CA ASP A 174 19.88 -26.44 -12.08
C ASP A 174 20.82 -27.13 -11.06
N SER A 175 21.99 -27.57 -11.52
CA SER A 175 22.90 -28.39 -10.73
C SER A 175 23.54 -27.72 -9.52
N GLU A 176 23.47 -26.38 -9.37
CA GLU A 176 23.88 -25.66 -8.18
C GLU A 176 22.70 -25.41 -7.23
N THR A 177 21.54 -25.01 -7.75
CA THR A 177 20.32 -24.78 -6.94
C THR A 177 19.79 -26.10 -6.35
N ALA A 178 19.85 -27.20 -7.11
CA ALA A 178 19.49 -28.56 -6.69
C ALA A 178 20.33 -29.14 -5.53
N LYS A 179 21.44 -28.49 -5.15
CA LYS A 179 22.25 -28.85 -3.97
C LYS A 179 21.63 -28.35 -2.66
N LYS A 180 20.75 -27.36 -2.72
CA LYS A 180 20.14 -26.69 -1.55
C LYS A 180 18.63 -26.89 -1.47
N TYR A 181 17.96 -27.00 -2.61
CA TYR A 181 16.53 -27.14 -2.70
C TYR A 181 16.13 -28.36 -3.53
N SER A 182 14.95 -28.89 -3.23
CA SER A 182 14.14 -29.67 -4.15
C SER A 182 13.03 -28.78 -4.73
N ILE A 183 12.68 -29.01 -5.99
CA ILE A 183 11.46 -28.44 -6.59
C ILE A 183 10.33 -29.45 -6.46
N VAL A 184 9.19 -29.00 -5.96
CA VAL A 184 8.01 -29.81 -5.67
C VAL A 184 6.86 -29.20 -6.47
N TYR A 185 6.05 -30.01 -7.15
CA TYR A 185 5.02 -29.50 -8.05
C TYR A 185 3.87 -30.47 -8.25
N ARG A 186 2.74 -29.93 -8.68
CA ARG A 186 1.57 -30.67 -9.18
C ARG A 186 0.98 -29.96 -10.39
N VAL A 187 0.13 -30.66 -11.12
CA VAL A 187 -0.57 -30.12 -12.29
C VAL A 187 -2.07 -30.23 -12.12
N HIS A 188 -2.79 -29.27 -12.67
CA HIS A 188 -4.19 -29.45 -13.00
C HIS A 188 -4.27 -30.16 -14.36
N VAL A 189 -5.23 -31.07 -14.50
CA VAL A 189 -5.58 -31.72 -15.77
C VAL A 189 -7.07 -31.46 -15.97
N ALA A 190 -7.44 -30.88 -17.12
CA ALA A 190 -8.77 -30.29 -17.33
C ALA A 190 -9.95 -31.18 -16.92
N ASP A 191 -9.91 -32.47 -17.28
CA ASP A 191 -10.97 -33.46 -16.98
C ASP A 191 -10.74 -34.31 -15.72
N ALA A 192 -9.64 -34.08 -14.98
CA ALA A 192 -9.25 -34.87 -13.80
C ALA A 192 -8.93 -34.05 -12.53
N GLY A 193 -8.88 -32.72 -12.63
CA GLY A 193 -8.60 -31.82 -11.52
C GLY A 193 -7.12 -31.73 -11.15
N TRP A 194 -6.83 -31.21 -9.95
CA TRP A 194 -5.48 -31.19 -9.39
C TRP A 194 -5.01 -32.60 -9.02
N LEU A 195 -3.95 -33.06 -9.69
CA LEU A 195 -3.25 -34.29 -9.32
C LEU A 195 -2.40 -34.09 -8.06
N GLY A 196 -1.88 -35.19 -7.51
CA GLY A 196 -1.00 -35.18 -6.35
C GLY A 196 0.33 -34.44 -6.59
N TRP A 197 1.04 -34.16 -5.51
CA TRP A 197 2.37 -33.54 -5.56
C TRP A 197 3.47 -34.55 -5.92
N THR A 198 4.47 -34.08 -6.66
CA THR A 198 5.70 -34.81 -7.04
C THR A 198 6.92 -33.88 -6.91
N ALA A 199 8.15 -34.36 -7.15
CA ALA A 199 9.35 -33.55 -6.99
C ALA A 199 10.53 -33.90 -7.92
N ASP A 200 11.49 -32.98 -8.04
CA ASP A 200 12.86 -33.15 -8.57
C ASP A 200 13.01 -33.89 -9.92
N GLY A 201 12.00 -33.81 -10.79
CA GLY A 201 12.01 -34.37 -12.14
C GLY A 201 11.13 -35.60 -12.33
N GLU A 202 10.39 -36.03 -11.30
CA GLU A 202 9.36 -37.07 -11.38
C GLU A 202 8.12 -36.60 -12.15
N THR A 203 7.37 -37.51 -12.77
CA THR A 203 6.24 -37.12 -13.65
C THR A 203 5.06 -36.55 -12.86
N ALA A 204 4.50 -35.45 -13.35
CA ALA A 204 3.15 -34.98 -13.01
C ALA A 204 2.28 -34.93 -14.28
N GLY A 205 1.04 -35.41 -14.21
CA GLY A 205 0.11 -35.46 -15.36
C GLY A 205 -0.38 -36.86 -15.71
N SER A 206 -1.07 -36.98 -16.85
CA SER A 206 -1.75 -38.20 -17.28
C SER A 206 -1.24 -38.69 -18.64
N GLU A 207 -1.02 -40.00 -18.80
CA GLU A 207 -0.70 -40.64 -20.08
C GLU A 207 -1.93 -41.20 -20.81
N LYS A 208 -3.14 -41.04 -20.23
CA LYS A 208 -4.39 -41.34 -20.92
C LYS A 208 -4.54 -40.47 -22.18
N ASP A 209 -5.14 -41.05 -23.23
CA ASP A 209 -5.46 -40.32 -24.45
C ASP A 209 -6.30 -39.06 -24.15
N ASP A 210 -6.12 -38.03 -24.97
CA ASP A 210 -6.73 -36.70 -24.88
C ASP A 210 -6.48 -35.89 -23.58
N ALA A 211 -5.65 -36.36 -22.65
CA ALA A 211 -5.35 -35.63 -21.41
C ALA A 211 -4.61 -34.29 -21.64
N VAL A 212 -5.14 -33.20 -21.08
CA VAL A 212 -4.59 -31.83 -21.18
C VAL A 212 -4.22 -31.28 -19.81
N VAL A 213 -2.98 -30.83 -19.64
CA VAL A 213 -2.52 -29.99 -18.52
C VAL A 213 -2.80 -28.52 -18.82
N ASP A 214 -3.47 -27.85 -17.89
CA ASP A 214 -4.00 -26.48 -18.01
C ASP A 214 -3.57 -25.54 -16.86
N ASP A 215 -3.10 -26.04 -15.72
CA ASP A 215 -2.34 -25.26 -14.72
C ASP A 215 -1.21 -26.07 -14.05
N VAL A 216 -0.21 -25.39 -13.50
CA VAL A 216 0.97 -25.99 -12.84
C VAL A 216 1.31 -25.22 -11.56
N GLU A 217 1.20 -25.88 -10.42
CA GLU A 217 1.62 -25.35 -9.11
C GLU A 217 3.01 -25.88 -8.75
N VAL A 218 3.87 -25.03 -8.21
CA VAL A 218 5.30 -25.31 -7.96
C VAL A 218 5.67 -24.76 -6.58
N VAL A 219 6.64 -25.36 -5.88
CA VAL A 219 7.19 -24.91 -4.59
C VAL A 219 8.69 -25.26 -4.54
N LEU A 220 9.50 -24.43 -3.87
CA LEU A 220 10.90 -24.76 -3.57
C LEU A 220 11.07 -25.08 -2.09
N VAL A 221 11.48 -26.31 -1.78
CA VAL A 221 11.66 -26.85 -0.42
C VAL A 221 13.15 -27.06 -0.14
N ALA A 222 13.65 -26.60 1.01
CA ALA A 222 15.06 -26.78 1.38
C ALA A 222 15.40 -28.26 1.66
N LYS A 223 16.55 -28.76 1.21
CA LYS A 223 16.92 -30.19 1.33
C LYS A 223 17.22 -30.66 2.76
N GLU A 224 17.38 -29.73 3.70
CA GLU A 224 17.36 -29.98 5.13
C GLU A 224 15.99 -30.46 5.66
N ASN A 225 14.90 -30.19 4.92
CA ASN A 225 13.54 -30.69 5.20
C ASN A 225 13.18 -31.96 4.40
N SER A 226 14.16 -32.66 3.82
CA SER A 226 13.92 -33.79 2.90
C SER A 226 13.10 -34.93 3.52
N GLU A 227 13.29 -35.25 4.80
CA GLU A 227 12.46 -36.26 5.49
C GLU A 227 10.98 -35.85 5.59
N ALA A 228 10.71 -34.56 5.87
CA ALA A 228 9.36 -34.02 5.89
C ALA A 228 8.74 -33.99 4.47
N LEU A 229 9.53 -33.69 3.44
CA LEU A 229 9.11 -33.76 2.05
C LEU A 229 8.73 -35.19 1.63
N THR A 230 9.55 -36.19 1.96
CA THR A 230 9.22 -37.61 1.73
C THR A 230 7.95 -38.01 2.48
N SER A 231 7.77 -37.56 3.73
CA SER A 231 6.55 -37.82 4.49
C SER A 231 5.30 -37.17 3.88
N PHE A 232 5.41 -35.96 3.34
CA PHE A 232 4.31 -35.25 2.69
C PHE A 232 3.92 -35.88 1.35
N LEU A 233 4.91 -36.16 0.48
CA LEU A 233 4.65 -36.83 -0.79
C LEU A 233 4.06 -38.24 -0.58
N GLY A 234 4.54 -38.96 0.43
CA GLY A 234 3.99 -40.25 0.85
C GLY A 234 2.63 -40.21 1.55
N SER A 235 2.11 -39.02 1.89
CA SER A 235 0.79 -38.83 2.52
C SER A 235 -0.29 -38.29 1.57
N GLN A 236 0.00 -38.13 0.28
CA GLN A 236 -0.99 -37.65 -0.69
C GLN A 236 -2.00 -38.75 -1.03
N GLU A 237 -3.30 -38.46 -0.93
CA GLU A 237 -4.38 -39.40 -1.28
C GLU A 237 -4.52 -39.56 -2.81
N THR A 238 -4.16 -38.53 -3.58
CA THR A 238 -4.14 -38.55 -5.05
C THR A 238 -2.73 -38.80 -5.58
N LYS A 239 -2.59 -39.60 -6.65
CA LYS A 239 -1.32 -39.75 -7.36
C LYS A 239 -0.99 -38.48 -8.15
N ALA A 240 0.29 -38.12 -8.24
CA ALA A 240 0.76 -37.07 -9.15
C ALA A 240 0.75 -37.48 -10.63
N HIS A 241 0.87 -38.80 -10.88
CA HIS A 241 0.91 -39.37 -12.22
C HIS A 241 -0.19 -40.42 -12.41
N VAL A 242 -0.82 -40.40 -13.59
CA VAL A 242 -1.83 -41.37 -14.02
C VAL A 242 -1.36 -42.02 -15.32
N GLU A 243 -0.90 -43.26 -15.22
CA GLU A 243 -0.52 -44.09 -16.37
C GLU A 243 -1.77 -44.48 -17.21
N ALA A 244 -1.54 -44.92 -18.45
CA ALA A 244 -2.61 -45.46 -19.30
C ALA A 244 -3.12 -46.81 -18.74
N ASP A 245 -4.44 -46.96 -18.62
CA ASP A 245 -5.07 -48.00 -17.79
C ASP A 245 -5.29 -49.33 -18.55
N ASP A 246 -4.43 -50.33 -18.32
CA ASP A 246 -4.68 -51.71 -18.75
C ASP A 246 -5.42 -52.50 -17.67
N SER A 247 -6.75 -52.38 -17.71
CA SER A 247 -7.67 -52.91 -16.69
C SER A 247 -7.51 -54.41 -16.34
N LYS A 248 -7.40 -54.74 -15.04
CA LYS A 248 -8.06 -55.91 -14.38
C LYS A 248 -7.81 -56.10 -12.87
N SER A 249 -8.89 -56.45 -12.17
CA SER A 249 -9.04 -57.36 -11.01
C SER A 249 -8.10 -57.30 -9.77
N ASP A 250 -8.68 -56.85 -8.65
CA ASP A 250 -9.12 -57.67 -7.50
C ASP A 250 -8.12 -58.43 -6.55
N ASP A 251 -8.38 -58.24 -5.25
CA ASP A 251 -8.10 -59.06 -4.05
C ASP A 251 -6.67 -59.44 -3.54
N THR A 252 -6.60 -59.79 -2.25
CA THR A 252 -5.56 -60.52 -1.48
C THR A 252 -4.23 -59.86 -1.05
N LYS A 253 -4.28 -59.18 0.10
CA LYS A 253 -3.52 -59.44 1.36
C LYS A 253 -2.17 -60.21 1.35
N ALA A 254 -1.18 -59.62 2.05
CA ALA A 254 -0.08 -60.23 2.87
C ALA A 254 1.38 -60.28 2.34
N SER A 255 2.25 -59.50 3.02
CA SER A 255 3.54 -59.90 3.64
C SER A 255 4.44 -60.97 2.98
N THR A 256 5.65 -60.58 2.55
CA THR A 256 6.92 -61.13 3.12
C THR A 256 8.18 -60.30 2.81
N SER A 257 9.29 -60.69 3.45
CA SER A 257 10.62 -60.09 3.57
C SER A 257 11.63 -60.39 2.43
N ALA A 258 12.84 -59.82 2.55
CA ALA A 258 14.14 -60.32 2.03
C ALA A 258 14.46 -60.11 0.52
N ASP A 259 15.72 -59.93 0.07
CA ASP A 259 16.99 -59.46 0.68
C ASP A 259 18.07 -59.18 -0.43
N GLU A 260 19.25 -58.70 -0.03
CA GLU A 260 20.59 -58.77 -0.70
C GLU A 260 20.91 -58.08 -2.07
N LYS A 261 21.88 -57.14 -1.99
CA LYS A 261 23.12 -56.98 -2.82
C LYS A 261 23.07 -56.78 -4.36
N SER A 262 23.87 -55.84 -4.88
CA SER A 262 25.26 -56.12 -5.39
C SER A 262 25.95 -54.93 -6.11
N GLU A 263 27.27 -54.82 -5.87
CA GLU A 263 28.42 -54.22 -6.60
C GLU A 263 28.26 -53.48 -7.96
N GLY A 264 29.13 -52.53 -8.37
CA GLY A 264 30.32 -51.94 -7.71
C GLY A 264 31.37 -51.33 -8.69
N ALA A 265 32.29 -50.49 -8.18
CA ALA A 265 33.51 -49.94 -8.85
C ALA A 265 33.31 -48.99 -10.09
N SER A 266 34.27 -48.17 -10.56
CA SER A 266 35.44 -47.45 -9.98
C SER A 266 36.13 -46.56 -11.05
N SER A 267 36.57 -45.31 -10.74
CA SER A 267 37.88 -44.79 -11.23
C SER A 267 38.29 -43.35 -10.80
N LYS A 268 39.40 -43.28 -10.05
CA LYS A 268 40.60 -42.41 -10.23
C LYS A 268 40.48 -40.89 -10.57
N ALA A 269 40.62 -40.09 -9.51
CA ALA A 269 41.74 -39.16 -9.26
C ALA A 269 42.00 -37.90 -10.15
N LYS A 270 41.97 -36.74 -9.49
CA LYS A 270 43.18 -35.93 -9.20
C LYS A 270 42.96 -34.92 -8.08
N VAL A 271 43.93 -34.79 -7.17
CA VAL A 271 43.96 -33.73 -6.13
C VAL A 271 45.21 -32.89 -6.35
N HIS A 272 45.06 -31.57 -6.43
CA HIS A 272 46.19 -30.64 -6.45
C HIS A 272 46.42 -30.06 -5.05
N THR A 273 47.47 -30.54 -4.39
CA THR A 273 47.95 -29.98 -3.13
C THR A 273 48.90 -28.81 -3.42
N PHE A 274 48.63 -27.64 -2.85
CA PHE A 274 49.62 -26.57 -2.71
C PHE A 274 50.05 -26.48 -1.25
N ALA A 275 51.37 -26.61 -1.00
CA ALA A 275 51.95 -26.44 0.32
C ALA A 275 52.25 -24.96 0.59
N LEU A 276 52.08 -24.53 1.84
CA LEU A 276 52.60 -23.26 2.35
C LEU A 276 53.53 -23.55 3.52
N THR A 277 54.76 -23.05 3.43
CA THR A 277 55.84 -23.32 4.38
C THR A 277 56.14 -22.14 5.31
N SER A 278 56.56 -22.48 6.53
CA SER A 278 57.41 -21.67 7.43
C SER A 278 56.92 -20.30 7.91
N THR A 279 56.29 -20.31 9.09
CA THR A 279 56.76 -19.60 10.31
C THR A 279 57.28 -18.16 10.22
N THR A 280 56.61 -17.25 10.95
CA THR A 280 57.27 -16.28 11.86
C THR A 280 56.48 -16.20 13.17
N SER A 281 57.11 -15.73 14.25
CA SER A 281 56.48 -15.61 15.58
C SER A 281 55.73 -14.28 15.75
N ASP A 282 54.64 -14.28 16.52
CA ASP A 282 53.85 -13.09 16.85
C ASP A 282 54.68 -12.00 17.56
N ALA A 283 55.16 -11.03 16.79
CA ALA A 283 55.76 -9.80 17.31
C ALA A 283 54.65 -8.77 17.53
N LYS A 284 54.39 -8.38 18.78
CA LYS A 284 53.32 -7.43 19.11
C LYS A 284 53.52 -6.09 18.37
N ALA A 285 52.50 -5.67 17.63
CA ALA A 285 52.40 -4.35 17.02
C ALA A 285 52.71 -3.21 18.00
N SER A 286 53.64 -2.33 17.63
CA SER A 286 54.10 -1.19 18.45
C SER A 286 54.67 -0.06 17.57
N VAL A 287 54.52 1.19 18.01
CA VAL A 287 55.34 2.32 17.51
C VAL A 287 56.43 2.67 18.52
N SER A 288 57.68 2.77 18.04
CA SER A 288 58.82 3.26 18.82
C SER A 288 59.30 4.61 18.28
N TYR A 289 59.61 5.55 19.17
CA TYR A 289 59.93 6.93 18.81
C TYR A 289 60.85 7.60 19.85
N ARG A 290 61.56 8.64 19.41
CA ARG A 290 62.43 9.48 20.27
C ARG A 290 62.43 10.94 19.83
N ALA A 291 62.83 11.81 20.75
CA ALA A 291 63.03 13.22 20.51
C ALA A 291 64.50 13.63 20.64
N HIS A 292 64.92 14.57 19.81
CA HIS A 292 66.12 15.38 20.02
C HIS A 292 65.69 16.64 20.78
N VAL A 293 66.16 16.81 22.01
CA VAL A 293 65.78 17.91 22.90
C VAL A 293 66.94 18.88 23.07
N GLN A 294 66.65 20.19 23.08
CA GLN A 294 67.62 21.24 23.34
C GLN A 294 68.47 20.92 24.57
N ASN A 295 69.79 21.09 24.45
CA ASN A 295 70.80 20.86 25.49
C ASN A 295 70.87 19.41 26.05
N ILE A 296 70.12 18.46 25.47
CA ILE A 296 70.13 17.03 25.83
C ILE A 296 70.59 16.18 24.64
N GLY A 297 70.24 16.57 23.41
CA GLY A 297 70.44 15.75 22.21
C GLY A 297 69.35 14.70 22.04
N TRP A 298 69.64 13.62 21.31
CA TRP A 298 68.73 12.48 21.16
C TRP A 298 68.54 11.74 22.49
N GLN A 299 67.31 11.69 22.97
CA GLN A 299 66.91 10.81 24.07
C GLN A 299 66.81 9.35 23.61
N ALA A 300 66.74 8.43 24.57
CA ALA A 300 66.44 7.02 24.31
C ALA A 300 65.07 6.86 23.62
N SER A 301 64.93 5.80 22.82
CA SER A 301 63.64 5.43 22.24
C SER A 301 62.66 4.96 23.31
N VAL A 302 61.44 5.47 23.23
CA VAL A 302 60.27 5.03 23.99
C VAL A 302 59.27 4.39 23.02
N SER A 303 58.21 3.77 23.54
CA SER A 303 57.14 3.17 22.72
C SER A 303 55.77 3.51 23.29
N ASP A 304 54.75 3.39 22.42
CA ASP A 304 53.31 3.39 22.73
C ASP A 304 52.90 4.22 23.97
N GLY A 305 52.72 5.53 23.78
CA GLY A 305 52.17 6.45 24.78
C GLY A 305 53.19 7.00 25.79
N ALA A 306 54.37 6.41 25.93
CA ALA A 306 55.42 6.95 26.81
C ALA A 306 55.97 8.29 26.29
N THR A 307 56.28 9.23 27.18
CA THR A 307 56.65 10.61 26.80
C THR A 307 58.06 10.69 26.18
N ALA A 308 58.16 11.12 24.93
CA ALA A 308 59.43 11.54 24.31
C ALA A 308 59.55 13.07 24.38
N GLY A 309 60.61 13.58 25.03
CA GLY A 309 60.83 15.02 25.26
C GLY A 309 61.04 15.35 26.74
N THR A 310 60.65 16.55 27.15
CA THR A 310 60.60 16.97 28.56
C THR A 310 59.40 17.86 28.84
N THR A 311 58.54 17.50 29.79
CA THR A 311 57.53 18.42 30.34
C THR A 311 58.15 19.27 31.47
N GLY A 312 57.64 20.47 31.70
CA GLY A 312 58.02 21.37 32.81
C GLY A 312 59.44 21.99 32.74
N LYS A 313 60.40 21.39 32.03
CA LYS A 313 61.81 21.82 31.97
C LYS A 313 62.09 22.98 31.01
N SER A 314 61.08 23.48 30.29
CA SER A 314 61.19 24.57 29.30
C SER A 314 62.15 24.33 28.11
N LEU A 315 62.53 23.08 27.83
CA LEU A 315 63.36 22.72 26.69
C LEU A 315 62.49 22.39 25.45
N ARG A 316 62.93 22.82 24.27
CA ARG A 316 62.26 22.49 22.99
C ARG A 316 62.65 21.09 22.51
N VAL A 317 61.71 20.42 21.85
CA VAL A 317 62.01 19.40 20.84
C VAL A 317 62.54 20.11 19.59
N GLU A 318 63.63 19.60 19.03
CA GLU A 318 64.26 20.11 17.80
C GLU A 318 64.09 19.12 16.63
N ALA A 319 64.04 17.82 16.93
CA ALA A 319 63.76 16.77 15.95
C ALA A 319 63.09 15.53 16.58
N LEU A 320 62.50 14.70 15.71
CA LEU A 320 61.81 13.45 16.03
C LEU A 320 62.24 12.35 15.05
N SER A 321 62.22 11.10 15.53
CA SER A 321 62.52 9.89 14.75
C SER A 321 61.63 8.76 15.27
N MET A 322 60.96 8.03 14.37
CA MET A 322 59.93 7.04 14.68
C MET A 322 59.98 5.84 13.73
N SER A 323 59.61 4.65 14.20
CA SER A 323 59.52 3.41 13.44
C SER A 323 58.39 2.52 13.97
N LEU A 324 57.82 1.67 13.12
CA LEU A 324 56.93 0.59 13.53
C LEU A 324 57.68 -0.73 13.78
N SER A 325 57.05 -1.62 14.55
CA SER A 325 57.44 -3.01 14.71
C SER A 325 56.20 -3.90 14.89
N GLY A 326 56.30 -5.18 14.54
CA GLY A 326 55.20 -6.14 14.70
C GLY A 326 54.02 -5.97 13.73
N VAL A 327 54.22 -5.29 12.59
CA VAL A 327 53.20 -5.03 11.56
C VAL A 327 53.82 -4.98 10.16
N SER A 328 53.02 -5.28 9.13
CA SER A 328 53.37 -5.01 7.72
C SER A 328 52.95 -3.58 7.32
N GLY A 329 53.78 -2.87 6.57
CA GLY A 329 53.62 -1.44 6.27
C GLY A 329 54.63 -0.56 7.02
N GLY A 330 54.30 0.71 7.24
CA GLY A 330 55.20 1.68 7.85
C GLY A 330 54.51 2.92 8.41
N ILE A 331 55.29 3.89 8.86
CA ILE A 331 54.86 5.18 9.40
C ILE A 331 55.58 6.32 8.68
N ARG A 332 54.85 7.39 8.34
CA ARG A 332 55.45 8.64 7.88
C ARG A 332 55.03 9.83 8.73
N TYR A 333 55.96 10.73 8.97
CA TYR A 333 55.77 11.87 9.85
C TYR A 333 56.51 13.11 9.33
N ARG A 334 56.01 14.29 9.69
CA ARG A 334 56.69 15.56 9.43
C ARG A 334 56.53 16.55 10.58
N ALA A 335 57.56 17.37 10.78
CA ALA A 335 57.57 18.49 11.72
C ALA A 335 57.32 19.83 11.01
N HIS A 336 56.61 20.73 11.69
CA HIS A 336 56.65 22.17 11.43
C HIS A 336 57.77 22.75 12.28
N VAL A 337 58.79 23.34 11.65
CA VAL A 337 59.99 23.87 12.32
C VAL A 337 60.02 25.39 12.22
N GLN A 338 60.40 26.05 13.32
CA GLN A 338 60.60 27.50 13.37
C GLN A 338 61.45 27.99 12.18
N ASN A 339 60.98 29.06 11.53
CA ASN A 339 61.64 29.70 10.39
C ASN A 339 61.89 28.78 9.17
N VAL A 340 61.23 27.62 9.11
CA VAL A 340 61.30 26.65 8.00
C VAL A 340 59.91 26.26 7.51
N GLY A 341 58.92 26.18 8.41
CA GLY A 341 57.58 25.69 8.10
C GLY A 341 57.49 24.17 8.13
N TRP A 342 56.51 23.59 7.42
CA TRP A 342 56.40 22.14 7.25
C TRP A 342 57.54 21.60 6.38
N GLN A 343 58.28 20.64 6.91
CA GLN A 343 59.26 19.86 6.14
C GLN A 343 58.60 18.71 5.37
N ASP A 344 59.33 18.09 4.44
CA ASP A 344 58.83 16.87 3.77
C ASP A 344 58.55 15.75 4.75
N TRP A 345 57.65 14.85 4.36
CA TRP A 345 57.42 13.58 5.03
C TRP A 345 58.69 12.74 5.12
N LYS A 346 58.87 12.10 6.27
CA LYS A 346 59.98 11.19 6.59
C LYS A 346 59.41 9.85 7.06
N SER A 347 59.98 8.76 6.57
CA SER A 347 59.52 7.39 6.85
C SER A 347 60.17 6.81 8.11
N ASP A 348 59.88 5.54 8.42
CA ASP A 348 60.52 4.74 9.47
C ASP A 348 62.03 5.01 9.63
N GLY A 349 62.45 5.29 10.86
CA GLY A 349 63.84 5.47 11.28
C GLY A 349 64.51 6.78 10.84
N GLN A 350 63.90 7.55 9.94
CA GLN A 350 64.44 8.83 9.48
C GLN A 350 64.38 9.92 10.57
N THR A 351 64.78 11.14 10.23
CA THR A 351 64.72 12.30 11.14
C THR A 351 63.87 13.40 10.51
N SER A 352 62.86 13.87 11.24
CA SER A 352 62.10 15.07 10.92
C SER A 352 62.32 16.14 11.99
N GLY A 353 62.52 17.39 11.60
CA GLY A 353 63.02 18.48 12.43
C GLY A 353 64.42 18.95 12.01
N THR A 354 65.21 19.45 12.96
CA THR A 354 66.63 19.79 12.77
C THR A 354 67.45 19.48 14.00
N THR A 355 68.63 18.89 13.83
CA THR A 355 69.65 18.77 14.90
C THR A 355 70.71 19.87 14.75
N GLY A 356 71.30 20.34 15.85
CA GLY A 356 72.40 21.32 15.84
C GLY A 356 72.07 22.75 15.38
N ARG A 357 70.90 22.99 14.77
CA ARG A 357 70.49 24.31 14.23
C ARG A 357 69.76 25.22 15.22
N SER A 358 69.52 24.75 16.45
CA SER A 358 68.79 25.48 17.52
C SER A 358 67.35 25.91 17.20
N LEU A 359 66.70 25.30 16.20
CA LEU A 359 65.31 25.57 15.84
C LEU A 359 64.36 24.62 16.60
N ARG A 360 63.21 25.13 17.03
CA ARG A 360 62.14 24.34 17.66
C ARG A 360 61.25 23.66 16.62
N VAL A 361 60.75 22.48 16.96
CA VAL A 361 59.48 21.95 16.42
C VAL A 361 58.33 22.72 17.07
N GLU A 362 57.31 23.08 16.28
CA GLU A 362 56.12 23.83 16.70
C GLU A 362 54.84 23.00 16.53
N ALA A 363 54.80 22.11 15.54
CA ALA A 363 53.73 21.15 15.31
C ALA A 363 54.24 19.88 14.61
N VAL A 364 53.44 18.82 14.61
CA VAL A 364 53.72 17.52 13.95
C VAL A 364 52.48 16.98 13.23
N GLN A 365 52.71 16.19 12.19
CA GLN A 365 51.72 15.30 11.57
C GLN A 365 52.35 13.90 11.42
N ILE A 366 51.57 12.84 11.67
CA ILE A 366 52.02 11.44 11.70
C ILE A 366 50.90 10.58 11.09
N GLU A 367 51.21 9.71 10.14
CA GLU A 367 50.25 8.81 9.52
C GLU A 367 50.88 7.46 9.14
N LEU A 368 50.02 6.45 8.94
CA LEU A 368 50.41 5.09 8.60
C LEU A 368 50.44 4.89 7.09
N THR A 369 51.29 3.99 6.61
CA THR A 369 51.45 3.65 5.18
C THR A 369 51.49 2.13 4.97
N GLY A 370 51.06 1.65 3.81
CA GLY A 370 50.93 0.21 3.55
C GLY A 370 49.88 -0.46 4.45
N ASP A 371 49.99 -1.78 4.61
CA ASP A 371 48.93 -2.65 5.14
C ASP A 371 48.43 -2.23 6.54
N VAL A 372 49.34 -1.82 7.44
CA VAL A 372 49.02 -1.36 8.80
C VAL A 372 47.97 -0.24 8.82
N ALA A 373 47.94 0.64 7.81
CA ALA A 373 46.96 1.74 7.71
C ALA A 373 45.51 1.24 7.48
N SER A 374 45.31 -0.01 7.06
CA SER A 374 43.99 -0.63 7.01
C SER A 374 43.47 -1.01 8.40
N SER A 375 44.38 -1.42 9.29
CA SER A 375 44.11 -2.24 10.47
C SER A 375 44.40 -1.54 11.80
N TYR A 376 45.14 -0.43 11.77
CA TYR A 376 45.47 0.43 12.90
C TYR A 376 45.21 1.90 12.58
N ASP A 377 45.00 2.71 13.61
CA ASP A 377 45.13 4.17 13.59
C ASP A 377 46.39 4.55 14.40
N VAL A 378 47.07 5.63 14.03
CA VAL A 378 48.15 6.22 14.83
C VAL A 378 47.64 7.48 15.53
N TYR A 379 47.60 7.45 16.86
CA TYR A 379 47.18 8.58 17.70
C TYR A 379 48.40 9.28 18.28
N TYR A 380 48.36 10.61 18.38
CA TYR A 380 49.46 11.39 18.94
C TYR A 380 49.00 12.72 19.52
N ARG A 381 49.80 13.25 20.45
CA ARG A 381 49.66 14.62 20.98
C ARG A 381 51.01 15.21 21.34
N THR A 382 51.06 16.53 21.46
CA THR A 382 52.26 17.30 21.81
C THR A 382 52.03 18.14 23.06
N HIS A 383 53.04 18.23 23.92
CA HIS A 383 53.12 19.20 25.01
C HIS A 383 53.66 20.51 24.45
N VAL A 384 52.89 21.58 24.49
CA VAL A 384 53.24 22.89 23.92
C VAL A 384 53.53 23.89 25.04
N GLN A 385 54.59 24.68 24.86
CA GLN A 385 54.98 25.75 25.78
C GLN A 385 53.77 26.63 26.18
N GLY A 386 53.54 26.77 27.48
CA GLY A 386 52.47 27.60 28.03
C GLY A 386 51.04 27.09 27.78
N LYS A 387 50.87 25.91 27.18
CA LYS A 387 49.57 25.28 26.88
C LYS A 387 49.41 23.88 27.44
N GLY A 388 50.50 23.20 27.80
CA GLY A 388 50.47 21.82 28.30
C GLY A 388 50.23 20.81 27.17
N TRP A 389 49.70 19.63 27.52
CA TRP A 389 49.31 18.61 26.54
C TRP A 389 48.10 19.06 25.72
N GLY A 390 48.23 19.03 24.40
CA GLY A 390 47.09 19.13 23.49
C GLY A 390 46.21 17.87 23.51
N ALA A 391 45.03 17.96 22.89
CA ALA A 391 44.18 16.79 22.63
C ALA A 391 44.89 15.75 21.74
N TRP A 392 44.49 14.49 21.86
CA TRP A 392 44.92 13.43 20.94
C TRP A 392 44.33 13.66 19.55
N VAL A 393 45.18 13.67 18.53
CA VAL A 393 44.79 13.68 17.12
C VAL A 393 45.28 12.38 16.45
N LYS A 394 44.87 12.09 15.22
CA LYS A 394 45.32 10.88 14.50
C LYS A 394 45.56 11.08 13.01
N ASN A 395 46.21 10.10 12.39
CA ASN A 395 46.25 9.85 10.95
C ASN A 395 46.40 11.13 10.10
N GLY A 396 47.50 11.86 10.29
CA GLY A 396 47.83 13.05 9.51
C GLY A 396 47.29 14.37 10.03
N ALA A 397 46.40 14.40 11.04
CA ALA A 397 45.94 15.64 11.67
C ALA A 397 47.08 16.41 12.38
N THR A 398 47.01 17.74 12.47
CA THR A 398 48.06 18.54 13.10
C THR A 398 47.98 18.50 14.62
N SER A 399 49.08 18.13 15.29
CA SER A 399 49.26 18.33 16.75
C SER A 399 50.30 19.41 17.00
N GLY A 400 49.97 20.40 17.83
CA GLY A 400 50.84 21.54 18.15
C GLY A 400 50.26 22.85 17.63
N THR A 401 51.12 23.82 17.31
CA THR A 401 50.71 25.14 16.78
C THR A 401 51.59 25.58 15.63
N THR A 402 51.00 25.94 14.49
CA THR A 402 51.70 26.67 13.43
C THR A 402 51.52 28.18 13.63
N GLY A 403 52.50 28.99 13.22
CA GLY A 403 52.46 30.47 13.25
C GLY A 403 52.52 31.14 14.64
N GLN A 404 52.15 30.44 15.72
CA GLN A 404 52.07 31.01 17.08
C GLN A 404 53.42 31.10 17.81
N SER A 405 54.52 30.67 17.19
CA SER A 405 55.89 30.70 17.75
C SER A 405 56.12 29.92 19.06
N LEU A 406 55.21 29.02 19.44
CA LEU A 406 55.36 28.16 20.62
C LEU A 406 56.14 26.89 20.26
N ARG A 407 57.04 26.45 21.14
CA ARG A 407 57.74 25.16 21.00
C ARG A 407 56.85 23.99 21.44
N VAL A 408 57.03 22.86 20.77
CA VAL A 408 56.78 21.53 21.33
C VAL A 408 57.91 21.22 22.32
N GLU A 409 57.55 20.70 23.49
CA GLU A 409 58.47 20.30 24.56
C GLU A 409 58.51 18.77 24.74
N ALA A 410 57.41 18.10 24.40
CA ALA A 410 57.31 16.64 24.34
C ALA A 410 56.22 16.15 23.37
N VAL A 411 56.28 14.87 23.01
CA VAL A 411 55.30 14.16 22.18
C VAL A 411 54.96 12.80 22.81
N GLN A 412 53.73 12.34 22.60
CA GLN A 412 53.30 10.96 22.82
C GLN A 412 52.67 10.44 21.52
N VAL A 413 52.92 9.17 21.19
CA VAL A 413 52.43 8.49 19.97
C VAL A 413 51.99 7.07 20.34
N LEU A 414 50.86 6.61 19.83
CA LEU A 414 50.24 5.32 20.11
C LEU A 414 49.84 4.63 18.80
N LEU A 415 50.19 3.36 18.63
CA LEU A 415 49.63 2.51 17.58
C LEU A 415 48.42 1.75 18.15
N VAL A 416 47.21 2.02 17.63
CA VAL A 416 45.95 1.49 18.20
C VAL A 416 45.18 0.71 17.14
N LYS A 417 44.75 -0.53 17.44
CA LYS A 417 44.01 -1.36 16.47
C LYS A 417 42.67 -0.69 16.14
N ARG A 418 42.29 -0.68 14.86
CA ARG A 418 41.31 0.28 14.32
C ARG A 418 39.88 0.08 14.84
N GLY A 419 39.52 0.86 15.85
CA GLY A 419 38.25 0.77 16.57
C GLY A 419 38.35 0.23 18.00
N GLN A 420 39.55 0.08 18.55
CA GLN A 420 39.75 0.08 20.00
C GLN A 420 39.71 1.51 20.54
N ALA A 421 39.27 1.67 21.80
CA ALA A 421 39.23 2.95 22.49
C ALA A 421 40.65 3.49 22.79
N ILE A 422 40.75 4.81 22.88
CA ILE A 422 41.99 5.52 23.23
C ILE A 422 41.99 5.74 24.77
N PRO A 423 43.11 5.56 25.49
CA PRO A 423 43.21 5.95 26.89
C PRO A 423 42.97 7.46 27.08
N THR A 424 41.92 7.83 27.80
CA THR A 424 41.64 9.21 28.21
C THR A 424 42.44 9.57 29.46
N GLY A 425 43.34 10.54 29.35
CA GLY A 425 44.16 11.03 30.48
C GLY A 425 45.58 11.46 30.08
N ASP A 426 46.39 11.83 31.08
CA ASP A 426 47.69 12.49 30.88
C ASP A 426 48.87 11.53 30.61
N GLY A 427 48.57 10.23 30.43
CA GLY A 427 49.54 9.22 29.97
C GLY A 427 50.56 8.79 31.03
N ALA A 428 50.26 8.99 32.32
CA ALA A 428 51.11 8.54 33.43
C ALA A 428 50.99 7.03 33.71
N ASP A 429 49.81 6.43 33.53
CA ASP A 429 49.50 5.02 33.87
C ASP A 429 49.35 4.14 32.60
N TYR A 430 50.45 3.91 31.87
CA TYR A 430 50.51 2.87 30.82
C TYR A 430 51.34 1.63 31.23
N THR A 431 51.91 1.64 32.45
CA THR A 431 52.72 0.52 33.00
C THR A 431 51.93 -0.44 33.88
N LYS A 432 50.72 -0.07 34.34
CA LYS A 432 49.75 -1.04 34.88
C LYS A 432 49.07 -1.78 33.74
N ARG A 433 49.00 -3.12 33.86
CA ARG A 433 48.11 -3.94 33.02
C ARG A 433 46.68 -3.43 33.18
N ALA A 434 46.09 -2.91 32.10
CA ALA A 434 44.66 -2.65 32.02
C ALA A 434 43.91 -4.00 31.96
N THR A 435 43.66 -4.59 33.14
CA THR A 435 42.73 -5.73 33.31
C THR A 435 41.26 -5.28 33.39
N THR A 436 41.00 -3.98 33.21
CA THR A 436 39.69 -3.45 32.84
C THR A 436 39.40 -3.78 31.37
N THR A 437 38.58 -4.80 31.14
CA THR A 437 38.06 -5.13 29.81
C THR A 437 37.19 -3.98 29.32
N TYR A 438 37.72 -3.14 28.42
CA TYR A 438 36.89 -2.18 27.67
C TYR A 438 36.04 -2.98 26.68
N THR A 439 34.84 -3.35 27.13
CA THR A 439 33.81 -3.95 26.29
C THR A 439 33.46 -2.99 25.16
N SER A 440 33.26 -3.53 23.96
CA SER A 440 32.69 -2.74 22.87
C SER A 440 31.35 -2.13 23.31
N PRO A 441 31.03 -0.90 22.90
CA PRO A 441 29.75 -0.29 23.25
C PRO A 441 28.61 -1.19 22.81
N THR A 442 27.69 -1.41 23.74
CA THR A 442 26.65 -2.42 23.62
C THR A 442 25.30 -1.78 23.90
N ILE A 443 24.39 -1.85 22.92
CA ILE A 443 22.98 -1.55 23.17
C ILE A 443 22.34 -2.76 23.83
N LEU A 444 21.73 -2.52 24.98
CA LEU A 444 20.98 -3.46 25.81
C LEU A 444 19.50 -3.15 25.65
N TYR A 445 18.65 -4.16 25.51
CA TYR A 445 17.21 -3.95 25.39
C TYR A 445 16.38 -5.14 25.88
N GLN A 446 15.19 -4.84 26.39
CA GLN A 446 14.19 -5.84 26.79
C GLN A 446 12.79 -5.41 26.39
N SER A 447 11.94 -6.39 26.11
CA SER A 447 10.56 -6.25 25.67
C SER A 447 9.57 -6.78 26.71
N HIS A 448 8.46 -6.07 26.87
CA HIS A 448 7.26 -6.58 27.55
C HIS A 448 6.33 -7.19 26.50
N VAL A 449 6.12 -8.51 26.56
CA VAL A 449 5.31 -9.27 25.60
C VAL A 449 3.97 -9.65 26.24
N GLN A 450 2.87 -9.52 25.48
CA GLN A 450 1.54 -9.96 25.88
C GLN A 450 1.55 -11.38 26.46
N ASN A 451 0.89 -11.58 27.60
CA ASN A 451 0.76 -12.86 28.32
C ASN A 451 2.09 -13.49 28.80
N VAL A 452 3.23 -12.81 28.65
CA VAL A 452 4.56 -13.27 29.08
C VAL A 452 5.21 -12.29 30.06
N GLY A 453 4.95 -10.99 29.93
CA GLY A 453 5.57 -9.94 30.72
C GLY A 453 6.94 -9.51 30.18
N TRP A 454 7.78 -8.93 31.04
CA TRP A 454 9.16 -8.58 30.70
C TRP A 454 10.00 -9.83 30.44
N GLN A 455 10.56 -9.92 29.24
CA GLN A 455 11.56 -10.92 28.89
C GLN A 455 12.97 -10.50 29.38
N THR A 456 13.90 -11.46 29.39
CA THR A 456 15.32 -11.24 29.68
C THR A 456 15.91 -10.15 28.77
N GLU A 457 16.79 -9.31 29.34
CA GLU A 457 17.57 -8.34 28.58
C GLU A 457 18.52 -9.04 27.59
N VAL A 458 18.56 -8.51 26.37
CA VAL A 458 19.42 -8.98 25.28
C VAL A 458 20.27 -7.85 24.73
N SER A 459 21.23 -8.17 23.85
CA SER A 459 22.18 -7.20 23.32
C SER A 459 22.42 -7.34 21.81
N ASN A 460 22.87 -6.24 21.19
CA ASN A 460 23.52 -6.16 19.86
C ASN A 460 23.10 -7.26 18.86
N GLY A 461 21.97 -7.07 18.18
CA GLY A 461 21.47 -7.94 17.10
C GLY A 461 20.64 -9.14 17.58
N THR A 462 20.58 -9.42 18.88
CA THR A 462 19.73 -10.48 19.44
C THR A 462 18.25 -10.09 19.39
N THR A 463 17.34 -11.00 19.03
CA THR A 463 15.90 -10.71 19.00
C THR A 463 15.32 -10.59 20.41
N ALA A 464 14.65 -9.48 20.70
CA ALA A 464 13.75 -9.34 21.86
C ALA A 464 12.30 -9.37 21.38
N GLY A 465 11.43 -10.13 22.04
CA GLY A 465 10.03 -10.34 21.65
C GLY A 465 9.73 -11.79 21.25
N THR A 466 8.81 -11.97 20.31
CA THR A 466 8.49 -13.26 19.69
C THR A 466 8.15 -13.08 18.21
N THR A 467 8.71 -13.89 17.32
CA THR A 467 8.23 -14.01 15.92
C THR A 467 7.28 -15.20 15.80
N GLY A 468 6.31 -15.13 14.88
CA GLY A 468 5.40 -16.24 14.56
C GLY A 468 4.38 -16.67 15.62
N LYS A 469 4.47 -16.16 16.86
CA LYS A 469 3.58 -16.53 17.99
C LYS A 469 2.33 -15.65 18.14
N SER A 470 2.15 -14.65 17.27
CA SER A 470 1.04 -13.69 17.30
C SER A 470 0.89 -12.86 18.59
N LEU A 471 1.92 -12.81 19.44
CA LEU A 471 1.95 -11.99 20.65
C LEU A 471 2.53 -10.60 20.34
N ARG A 472 1.85 -9.54 20.78
CA ARG A 472 2.34 -8.16 20.63
C ARG A 472 3.43 -7.83 21.66
N LEU A 473 4.30 -6.89 21.30
CA LEU A 473 4.98 -6.05 22.29
C LEU A 473 4.00 -5.01 22.84
N GLU A 474 4.12 -4.72 24.13
CA GLU A 474 3.33 -3.69 24.83
C GLU A 474 4.24 -2.57 25.35
N ALA A 475 5.49 -2.89 25.69
CA ALA A 475 6.52 -1.93 26.08
C ALA A 475 7.95 -2.41 25.77
N LEU A 476 8.90 -1.48 25.83
CA LEU A 476 10.34 -1.72 25.72
C LEU A 476 11.14 -0.87 26.71
N LYS A 477 12.36 -1.34 27.01
CA LYS A 477 13.45 -0.56 27.61
C LYS A 477 14.69 -0.73 26.75
N ILE A 478 15.51 0.32 26.64
CA ILE A 478 16.80 0.31 25.93
C ILE A 478 17.82 1.06 26.78
N ALA A 479 19.06 0.62 26.82
CA ALA A 479 20.18 1.34 27.42
C ALA A 479 21.46 1.14 26.60
N VAL A 480 22.47 2.00 26.80
CA VAL A 480 23.81 1.81 26.23
C VAL A 480 24.83 1.58 27.35
N ALA A 481 25.67 0.56 27.18
CA ALA A 481 26.71 0.18 28.13
C ALA A 481 28.11 0.15 27.49
N GLY A 482 29.15 0.32 28.32
CA GLY A 482 30.56 0.24 27.91
C GLY A 482 31.16 1.53 27.33
N VAL A 483 30.42 2.63 27.30
CA VAL A 483 30.82 3.93 26.71
C VAL A 483 30.12 5.10 27.41
N SER A 484 30.61 6.32 27.18
CA SER A 484 29.96 7.57 27.61
C SER A 484 28.87 8.01 26.62
N GLY A 485 27.86 8.74 27.11
CA GLY A 485 26.60 8.98 26.39
C GLY A 485 25.54 7.91 26.70
N GLY A 486 24.49 7.86 25.90
CA GLY A 486 23.30 7.03 26.17
C GLY A 486 22.37 6.89 24.95
N VAL A 487 21.14 6.44 25.17
CA VAL A 487 20.10 6.31 24.12
C VAL A 487 18.78 6.95 24.53
N GLN A 488 18.10 7.55 23.55
CA GLN A 488 16.73 8.04 23.64
C GLN A 488 15.80 7.28 22.70
N TYR A 489 14.56 7.03 23.12
CA TYR A 489 13.60 6.25 22.35
C TYR A 489 12.15 6.56 22.73
N LYS A 490 11.22 6.27 21.83
CA LYS A 490 9.77 6.35 22.06
C LYS A 490 9.03 5.34 21.19
N ALA A 491 7.77 5.09 21.54
CA ALA A 491 6.91 4.18 20.80
C ALA A 491 5.63 4.87 20.31
N HIS A 492 5.08 4.36 19.20
CA HIS A 492 3.72 4.57 18.76
C HIS A 492 2.85 3.46 19.35
N VAL A 493 1.88 3.81 20.18
CA VAL A 493 1.03 2.87 20.93
C VAL A 493 -0.41 2.95 20.42
N GLN A 494 -1.06 1.79 20.30
CA GLN A 494 -2.47 1.70 19.91
C GLN A 494 -3.35 2.65 20.73
N ASN A 495 -4.23 3.39 20.05
CA ASN A 495 -5.18 4.36 20.63
C ASN A 495 -4.55 5.54 21.39
N VAL A 496 -3.21 5.67 21.42
CA VAL A 496 -2.46 6.73 22.10
C VAL A 496 -1.62 7.56 21.12
N GLY A 497 -1.07 6.92 20.09
CA GLY A 497 -0.13 7.54 19.16
C GLY A 497 1.31 7.54 19.69
N TRP A 498 2.12 8.50 19.23
CA TRP A 498 3.51 8.68 19.70
C TRP A 498 3.55 9.19 21.14
N GLN A 499 4.28 8.49 22.00
CA GLN A 499 4.62 8.94 23.35
C GLN A 499 5.87 9.85 23.37
N ASP A 500 6.10 10.52 24.51
CA ASP A 500 7.29 11.32 24.78
C ASP A 500 8.59 10.48 24.78
N TRP A 501 9.70 11.13 24.43
CA TRP A 501 11.04 10.53 24.42
C TRP A 501 11.48 10.09 25.82
N GLN A 502 11.74 8.79 25.96
CA GLN A 502 12.35 8.14 27.11
C GLN A 502 13.87 8.06 26.94
N SER A 503 14.60 7.77 28.01
CA SER A 503 16.07 7.62 28.03
C SER A 503 16.49 6.38 28.83
N ASP A 504 17.67 5.84 28.53
CA ASP A 504 18.39 4.75 29.23
C ASP A 504 17.61 4.03 30.36
N GLY A 505 16.93 2.93 30.00
CA GLY A 505 16.26 2.02 30.93
C GLY A 505 14.82 2.40 31.32
N ALA A 506 14.33 3.58 30.97
CA ALA A 506 12.94 3.97 31.18
C ALA A 506 11.96 3.20 30.26
N ILE A 507 10.67 3.15 30.63
CA ILE A 507 9.66 2.39 29.88
C ILE A 507 9.06 3.26 28.77
N ALA A 508 9.20 2.82 27.52
CA ALA A 508 8.38 3.31 26.41
C ALA A 508 7.33 2.23 26.07
N GLY A 509 6.06 2.64 25.86
CA GLY A 509 4.92 1.74 25.70
C GLY A 509 3.94 1.80 26.87
N THR A 510 3.30 0.67 27.18
CA THR A 510 2.43 0.49 28.35
C THR A 510 2.66 -0.86 29.02
N GLU A 511 2.52 -0.89 30.34
CA GLU A 511 2.58 -2.09 31.16
C GLU A 511 1.19 -2.29 31.82
N GLY A 512 0.63 -3.49 31.76
CA GLY A 512 -0.71 -3.81 32.29
C GLY A 512 -1.91 -3.27 31.50
N SER A 513 -1.76 -2.24 30.68
CA SER A 513 -2.88 -1.64 29.90
C SER A 513 -3.34 -2.46 28.67
N GLY A 514 -2.59 -3.48 28.27
CA GLY A 514 -2.94 -4.35 27.14
C GLY A 514 -2.84 -3.72 25.74
N LEU A 515 -2.26 -2.53 25.61
CA LEU A 515 -2.12 -1.82 24.34
C LEU A 515 -0.84 -2.25 23.62
N ARG A 516 -0.94 -2.57 22.32
CA ARG A 516 0.23 -2.92 21.49
C ARG A 516 1.10 -1.70 21.18
N LEU A 517 2.38 -1.98 20.94
CA LEU A 517 3.24 -1.15 20.13
C LEU A 517 2.92 -1.35 18.64
N GLU A 518 3.02 -0.29 17.84
CA GLU A 518 2.81 -0.31 16.39
C GLU A 518 4.07 0.17 15.63
N ALA A 519 4.82 1.12 16.20
CA ALA A 519 6.12 1.58 15.71
C ALA A 519 7.04 2.08 16.84
N ILE A 520 8.33 2.27 16.56
CA ILE A 520 9.33 2.87 17.47
C ILE A 520 10.25 3.86 16.73
N GLN A 521 10.88 4.77 17.49
CA GLN A 521 12.02 5.59 17.06
C GLN A 521 13.11 5.53 18.16
N VAL A 522 14.39 5.43 17.78
CA VAL A 522 15.54 5.24 18.68
C VAL A 522 16.73 6.05 18.16
N GLN A 523 17.35 6.87 19.02
CA GLN A 523 18.48 7.74 18.67
C GLN A 523 19.55 7.75 19.78
N LEU A 524 20.83 7.82 19.40
CA LEU A 524 21.94 7.93 20.36
C LEU A 524 22.12 9.36 20.88
N THR A 525 22.64 9.50 22.10
CA THR A 525 22.96 10.79 22.73
C THR A 525 24.37 10.80 23.33
N GLY A 526 24.95 11.99 23.52
CA GLY A 526 26.30 12.14 24.10
C GLY A 526 27.44 11.58 23.25
N ASP A 527 28.51 11.13 23.89
CA ASP A 527 29.77 10.77 23.19
C ASP A 527 29.61 9.58 22.24
N VAL A 528 28.78 8.57 22.60
CA VAL A 528 28.49 7.42 21.75
C VAL A 528 27.86 7.84 20.42
N ALA A 529 26.96 8.83 20.41
CA ALA A 529 26.32 9.35 19.19
C ALA A 529 27.32 9.99 18.20
N SER A 530 28.48 10.45 18.70
CA SER A 530 29.56 11.02 17.89
C SER A 530 30.45 9.96 17.24
N SER A 531 30.41 8.71 17.74
CA SER A 531 31.31 7.62 17.33
C SER A 531 30.59 6.41 16.74
N TYR A 532 29.29 6.27 16.99
CA TYR A 532 28.43 5.17 16.58
C TYR A 532 27.10 5.69 15.99
N ASP A 533 26.47 4.82 15.21
CA ASP A 533 25.09 4.92 14.74
C ASP A 533 24.31 3.75 15.34
N VAL A 534 23.03 3.95 15.68
CA VAL A 534 22.13 2.85 16.06
C VAL A 534 21.29 2.44 14.85
N TYR A 535 21.39 1.16 14.49
CA TYR A 535 20.48 0.51 13.56
C TYR A 535 19.50 -0.37 14.33
N TYR A 536 18.20 -0.26 14.01
CA TYR A 536 17.14 -1.01 14.66
C TYR A 536 16.06 -1.42 13.65
N ARG A 537 15.43 -2.58 13.85
CA ARG A 537 14.29 -3.05 13.06
C ARG A 537 13.25 -3.72 13.94
N VAL A 538 12.04 -3.80 13.43
CA VAL A 538 10.88 -4.44 14.08
C VAL A 538 10.37 -5.61 13.24
N HIS A 539 9.82 -6.63 13.91
CA HIS A 539 8.94 -7.62 13.30
C HIS A 539 7.50 -7.16 13.52
N VAL A 540 6.75 -6.94 12.45
CA VAL A 540 5.34 -6.54 12.49
C VAL A 540 4.46 -7.70 12.05
N SER A 541 3.33 -7.90 12.73
CA SER A 541 2.35 -8.95 12.37
C SER A 541 1.99 -8.91 10.89
N ASP A 542 2.00 -10.07 10.26
CA ASP A 542 1.65 -10.33 8.86
C ASP A 542 2.64 -9.73 7.83
N ILE A 543 3.31 -8.62 8.17
CA ILE A 543 4.37 -7.99 7.36
C ILE A 543 5.69 -8.76 7.50
N GLY A 544 6.14 -9.11 8.71
CA GLY A 544 7.44 -9.73 9.00
C GLY A 544 8.50 -8.72 9.47
N TRP A 545 9.78 -9.07 9.35
CA TRP A 545 10.89 -8.15 9.63
C TRP A 545 10.97 -7.03 8.61
N MET A 546 10.93 -5.79 9.10
CA MET A 546 11.09 -4.58 8.31
C MET A 546 12.58 -4.25 8.09
N ALA A 547 12.88 -3.25 7.25
CA ALA A 547 14.25 -2.79 7.06
C ALA A 547 14.82 -2.18 8.34
N TRP A 548 16.15 -2.06 8.39
CA TRP A 548 16.86 -1.35 9.44
C TRP A 548 16.62 0.16 9.34
N ALA A 549 15.87 0.71 10.28
CA ALA A 549 15.85 2.13 10.60
C ALA A 549 17.18 2.55 11.24
N LYS A 550 17.53 3.82 11.07
CA LYS A 550 18.74 4.45 11.62
C LYS A 550 18.40 5.68 12.47
N ASP A 551 19.13 5.88 13.56
CA ASP A 551 19.28 7.17 14.27
C ASP A 551 18.03 8.11 14.27
N GLY A 552 16.88 7.63 14.72
CA GLY A 552 15.63 8.39 14.86
C GLY A 552 14.55 8.13 13.79
N GLU A 553 14.84 7.40 12.71
CA GLU A 553 13.85 6.98 11.69
C GLU A 553 12.72 6.10 12.26
N THR A 554 11.50 6.18 11.71
CA THR A 554 10.40 5.29 12.12
C THR A 554 10.68 3.84 11.74
N ALA A 555 10.59 2.93 12.70
CA ALA A 555 10.53 1.49 12.48
C ALA A 555 9.14 0.94 12.87
N GLY A 556 8.39 0.34 11.94
CA GLY A 556 7.05 -0.21 12.20
C GLY A 556 5.93 0.43 11.39
N THR A 557 4.69 0.40 11.90
CA THR A 557 3.52 0.93 11.18
C THR A 557 2.82 2.04 11.93
N VAL A 558 2.42 3.09 11.20
CA VAL A 558 1.64 4.21 11.70
C VAL A 558 0.34 4.30 10.90
N GLY A 559 -0.78 3.99 11.55
CA GLY A 559 -2.11 4.01 10.94
C GLY A 559 -2.60 2.69 10.31
N LEU A 560 -1.76 1.67 10.15
CA LEU A 560 -2.20 0.33 9.71
C LEU A 560 -2.84 -0.53 10.80
N GLY A 561 -2.67 -0.17 12.08
CA GLY A 561 -3.16 -0.96 13.21
C GLY A 561 -2.46 -2.32 13.41
N LYS A 562 -1.33 -2.57 12.72
CA LYS A 562 -0.54 -3.80 12.88
C LYS A 562 0.36 -3.70 14.10
N ARG A 563 0.60 -4.83 14.77
CA ARG A 563 1.36 -4.90 16.04
C ARG A 563 2.84 -5.18 15.77
N VAL A 564 3.73 -4.55 16.53
CA VAL A 564 5.11 -5.03 16.68
C VAL A 564 5.09 -6.26 17.57
N GLU A 565 5.85 -7.29 17.20
CA GLU A 565 5.95 -8.57 17.90
C GLU A 565 7.39 -8.85 18.40
N ALA A 566 8.39 -8.28 17.72
CA ALA A 566 9.79 -8.36 18.12
C ALA A 566 10.62 -7.16 17.62
N VAL A 567 11.79 -6.96 18.22
CA VAL A 567 12.79 -5.93 17.87
C VAL A 567 14.20 -6.52 17.81
N GLN A 568 15.04 -5.93 16.97
CA GLN A 568 16.50 -6.11 16.97
C GLN A 568 17.18 -4.75 16.85
N MET A 569 18.29 -4.55 17.58
CA MET A 569 19.03 -3.29 17.60
C MET A 569 20.53 -3.55 17.71
N VAL A 570 21.36 -2.75 17.07
CA VAL A 570 22.83 -2.89 17.11
C VAL A 570 23.53 -1.55 16.96
N LEU A 571 24.67 -1.40 17.65
CA LEU A 571 25.57 -0.25 17.47
C LEU A 571 26.63 -0.58 16.43
N VAL A 572 26.74 0.25 15.40
CA VAL A 572 27.82 0.20 14.41
C VAL A 572 28.65 1.48 14.45
N LYS A 573 29.91 1.45 14.02
CA LYS A 573 30.75 2.67 13.96
C LYS A 573 30.09 3.70 13.04
N LYS A 574 30.15 4.98 13.40
CA LYS A 574 29.51 6.08 12.65
C LYS A 574 29.85 6.03 11.16
N GLY A 575 28.82 6.08 10.30
CA GLY A 575 28.95 5.98 8.84
C GLY A 575 29.13 4.56 8.29
N SER A 576 29.03 3.51 9.11
CA SER A 576 28.96 2.13 8.61
C SER A 576 27.58 1.85 7.99
N ALA A 577 27.53 0.86 7.09
CA ALA A 577 26.27 0.34 6.57
C ALA A 577 25.44 -0.38 7.66
N ALA A 578 24.14 -0.55 7.39
CA ALA A 578 23.26 -1.41 8.17
C ALA A 578 23.73 -2.89 8.13
N PRO A 579 23.35 -3.72 9.11
CA PRO A 579 23.61 -5.15 9.07
C PRO A 579 22.97 -5.82 7.85
N SER A 580 23.70 -6.69 7.16
CA SER A 580 23.12 -7.58 6.16
C SER A 580 22.25 -8.63 6.84
N SER A 581 20.95 -8.68 6.51
CA SER A 581 20.00 -9.65 7.04
C SER A 581 19.21 -10.33 5.92
N SER A 582 19.35 -11.64 5.80
CA SER A 582 18.68 -12.54 4.84
C SER A 582 17.15 -12.53 4.92
N ASP A 583 16.66 -12.26 6.12
CA ASP A 583 15.30 -12.47 6.62
C ASP A 583 14.49 -11.17 6.70
N GLN A 584 14.98 -10.11 6.06
CA GLN A 584 14.28 -8.84 5.86
C GLN A 584 13.21 -9.01 4.74
N LYS A 585 11.92 -8.90 5.10
CA LYS A 585 10.80 -9.15 4.17
C LYS A 585 10.34 -7.92 3.39
N VAL A 586 10.70 -6.70 3.83
CA VAL A 586 10.40 -5.43 3.13
C VAL A 586 11.60 -4.50 3.09
N SER A 587 11.73 -3.69 2.03
CA SER A 587 12.88 -2.83 1.75
C SER A 587 12.85 -1.46 2.46
N TYR A 588 11.79 -1.17 3.21
CA TYR A 588 11.56 0.06 3.96
C TYR A 588 11.45 -0.22 5.48
N PRO A 589 11.83 0.72 6.36
CA PRO A 589 11.80 0.51 7.80
C PRO A 589 10.39 0.70 8.40
N SER A 590 9.53 1.48 7.72
CA SER A 590 8.18 1.78 8.17
C SER A 590 7.13 1.79 7.06
N VAL A 591 5.86 1.63 7.46
CA VAL A 591 4.68 1.96 6.64
C VAL A 591 3.83 2.97 7.40
N GLU A 592 3.68 4.16 6.83
CA GLU A 592 2.83 5.23 7.35
C GLU A 592 1.69 5.48 6.35
N THR A 593 0.52 5.94 6.81
CA THR A 593 -0.60 6.23 5.91
C THR A 593 -0.27 7.35 4.93
N PRO A 594 -0.18 7.07 3.62
CA PRO A 594 0.31 8.06 2.66
C PRO A 594 -0.77 9.09 2.34
N THR A 595 -0.34 10.32 2.11
CA THR A 595 -1.20 11.39 1.58
C THR A 595 -1.08 11.45 0.06
N VAL A 596 -2.19 11.68 -0.63
CA VAL A 596 -2.18 12.09 -2.03
C VAL A 596 -2.26 13.62 -2.11
N SER A 597 -1.41 14.20 -2.94
CA SER A 597 -1.44 15.60 -3.36
C SER A 597 -1.81 15.65 -4.83
N TYR A 598 -2.83 16.43 -5.21
CA TYR A 598 -3.34 16.44 -6.59
C TYR A 598 -3.83 17.82 -7.02
N ALA A 599 -3.86 18.05 -8.33
CA ALA A 599 -4.29 19.28 -8.95
C ALA A 599 -5.02 19.03 -10.27
N THR A 600 -5.87 19.98 -10.65
CA THR A 600 -6.52 20.07 -11.97
C THR A 600 -6.09 21.35 -12.67
N CYS A 601 -5.89 21.29 -13.99
CA CYS A 601 -5.78 22.46 -14.84
C CYS A 601 -7.13 22.75 -15.52
N ALA A 602 -7.61 23.99 -15.42
CA ALA A 602 -8.83 24.41 -16.08
C ALA A 602 -8.62 24.55 -17.60
N LEU A 603 -9.66 24.28 -18.39
CA LEU A 603 -9.63 24.32 -19.85
C LEU A 603 -9.12 25.68 -20.37
N ASN A 604 -8.04 25.64 -21.16
CA ASN A 604 -7.25 26.78 -21.64
C ASN A 604 -6.59 27.67 -20.57
N GLY A 605 -6.80 27.39 -19.28
CA GLY A 605 -6.22 28.12 -18.15
C GLY A 605 -4.88 27.57 -17.66
N ASP A 606 -4.63 27.81 -16.37
CA ASP A 606 -3.44 27.40 -15.62
C ASP A 606 -3.76 26.28 -14.60
N TRP A 607 -2.72 25.71 -14.00
CA TRP A 607 -2.83 24.75 -12.90
C TRP A 607 -3.39 25.43 -11.64
N GLN A 608 -4.38 24.79 -11.01
CA GLN A 608 -4.80 25.18 -9.67
C GLN A 608 -3.77 24.76 -8.61
N THR A 609 -3.83 25.39 -7.43
CA THR A 609 -3.04 24.98 -6.26
C THR A 609 -3.32 23.51 -5.94
N ALA A 610 -2.27 22.73 -5.68
CA ALA A 610 -2.43 21.33 -5.30
C ALA A 610 -3.10 21.21 -3.93
N VAL A 611 -4.01 20.24 -3.82
CA VAL A 611 -4.81 19.95 -2.61
C VAL A 611 -4.54 18.52 -2.14
N SER A 612 -4.85 18.24 -0.88
CA SER A 612 -4.62 16.93 -0.23
C SER A 612 -5.92 16.15 0.00
N ASN A 613 -5.80 14.83 0.20
CA ASN A 613 -6.83 13.88 0.70
C ASN A 613 -8.25 14.45 0.90
N GLY A 614 -9.10 14.34 -0.11
CA GLY A 614 -10.54 14.62 -0.05
C GLY A 614 -10.96 16.07 -0.29
N ALA A 615 -10.03 17.01 -0.43
CA ALA A 615 -10.36 18.39 -0.78
C ALA A 615 -10.66 18.55 -2.30
N THR A 616 -11.63 19.39 -2.65
CA THR A 616 -12.01 19.60 -4.06
C THR A 616 -10.87 20.29 -4.85
N SER A 617 -10.47 19.71 -5.99
CA SER A 617 -9.66 20.38 -7.01
C SER A 617 -10.51 20.60 -8.27
N GLY A 618 -10.58 21.83 -8.77
CA GLY A 618 -11.42 22.20 -9.93
C GLY A 618 -12.45 23.27 -9.60
N THR A 619 -13.62 23.21 -10.24
CA THR A 619 -14.79 24.04 -9.91
C THR A 619 -16.09 23.23 -9.97
N THR A 620 -17.15 23.70 -9.34
CA THR A 620 -18.46 23.03 -9.37
C THR A 620 -19.54 23.99 -9.86
N GLY A 621 -20.27 23.64 -10.91
CA GLY A 621 -21.41 24.40 -11.42
C GLY A 621 -21.02 25.71 -12.11
N LYS A 622 -19.82 25.79 -12.69
CA LYS A 622 -19.30 27.00 -13.36
C LYS A 622 -19.09 26.84 -14.86
N SER A 623 -19.38 25.66 -15.43
CA SER A 623 -19.14 25.33 -16.84
C SER A 623 -17.67 25.48 -17.26
N LEU A 624 -16.75 25.30 -16.31
CA LEU A 624 -15.30 25.39 -16.52
C LEU A 624 -14.69 24.00 -16.36
N SER A 625 -14.54 23.31 -17.50
CA SER A 625 -14.00 21.96 -17.56
C SER A 625 -12.53 21.89 -17.12
N VAL A 626 -12.11 20.71 -16.67
CA VAL A 626 -10.71 20.31 -16.50
C VAL A 626 -10.16 19.84 -17.84
N GLU A 627 -8.93 20.24 -18.19
CA GLU A 627 -8.20 19.72 -19.37
C GLU A 627 -7.06 18.75 -19.01
N ARG A 628 -6.48 18.91 -17.82
CA ARG A 628 -5.33 18.12 -17.34
C ARG A 628 -5.43 17.84 -15.85
N PHE A 629 -4.89 16.69 -15.44
CA PHE A 629 -4.88 16.20 -14.07
C PHE A 629 -3.47 15.73 -13.67
N ARG A 630 -3.11 15.93 -12.40
CA ARG A 630 -1.83 15.49 -11.81
C ARG A 630 -2.10 15.01 -10.38
N ALA A 631 -1.52 13.88 -10.00
CA ALA A 631 -1.55 13.37 -8.63
C ALA A 631 -0.20 12.77 -8.22
N GLN A 632 0.14 12.86 -6.94
CA GLN A 632 1.38 12.36 -6.37
C GLN A 632 1.12 11.80 -4.98
N LEU A 633 1.61 10.58 -4.72
CA LEU A 633 1.61 9.98 -3.39
C LEU A 633 2.82 10.51 -2.57
N SER A 634 2.65 10.70 -1.27
CA SER A 634 3.73 11.08 -0.34
C SER A 634 4.89 10.10 -0.41
N SER A 635 6.12 10.61 -0.46
CA SER A 635 7.28 9.86 -0.95
C SER A 635 7.83 8.82 0.01
N VAL A 636 7.57 7.55 -0.30
CA VAL A 636 8.41 6.40 0.04
C VAL A 636 8.58 5.58 -1.23
N SER A 637 9.66 5.85 -1.98
CA SER A 637 9.84 5.39 -3.37
C SER A 637 9.97 3.88 -3.54
N SER A 638 10.25 3.14 -2.47
CA SER A 638 10.23 1.68 -2.42
C SER A 638 8.89 1.08 -1.95
N PHE A 639 8.01 1.89 -1.36
CA PHE A 639 6.69 1.46 -0.88
C PHE A 639 5.62 1.56 -1.97
N GLY A 640 5.64 2.61 -2.80
CA GLY A 640 4.68 2.71 -3.90
C GLY A 640 4.41 4.11 -4.44
N GLY A 641 3.37 4.22 -5.25
CA GLY A 641 2.92 5.47 -5.83
C GLY A 641 1.45 5.43 -6.27
N ILE A 642 1.04 6.45 -7.04
CA ILE A 642 -0.24 6.48 -7.75
C ILE A 642 0.01 6.47 -9.27
N LYS A 643 -0.78 5.69 -10.01
CA LYS A 643 -0.89 5.66 -11.47
C LYS A 643 -2.29 6.15 -11.88
N TYR A 644 -2.40 6.87 -13.00
CA TYR A 644 -3.68 7.40 -13.46
C TYR A 644 -3.76 7.60 -14.98
N GLN A 645 -4.95 7.37 -15.51
CA GLN A 645 -5.33 7.61 -16.90
C GLN A 645 -6.48 8.61 -16.95
N VAL A 646 -6.62 9.31 -18.08
CA VAL A 646 -7.75 10.22 -18.34
C VAL A 646 -8.34 9.92 -19.71
N SER A 647 -9.60 10.30 -19.91
CA SER A 647 -10.31 10.17 -21.19
C SER A 647 -11.00 11.49 -21.56
N THR A 648 -11.08 11.77 -22.86
CA THR A 648 -11.71 12.97 -23.45
C THR A 648 -13.06 12.69 -24.12
N ASP A 649 -13.38 11.42 -24.38
CA ASP A 649 -14.68 10.94 -24.90
C ASP A 649 -15.46 10.11 -23.86
N GLY A 650 -14.78 9.55 -22.86
CA GLY A 650 -15.34 8.71 -21.79
C GLY A 650 -14.96 7.24 -21.94
N GLU A 651 -14.36 6.84 -23.06
CA GLU A 651 -14.25 5.45 -23.50
C GLU A 651 -12.80 5.11 -23.92
N ASN A 652 -12.12 6.00 -24.64
CA ASN A 652 -10.72 5.86 -25.00
C ASN A 652 -9.82 6.50 -23.93
N TRP A 653 -8.81 5.74 -23.47
CA TRP A 653 -7.97 6.12 -22.33
C TRP A 653 -6.56 6.54 -22.75
N SER A 654 -6.01 7.55 -22.07
CA SER A 654 -4.61 7.93 -22.20
C SER A 654 -3.67 6.79 -21.76
N SER A 655 -2.39 6.90 -22.13
CA SER A 655 -1.34 6.20 -21.39
C SER A 655 -1.39 6.58 -19.90
N ALA A 656 -0.92 5.67 -19.03
CA ALA A 656 -0.92 5.90 -17.60
C ALA A 656 0.23 6.86 -17.20
N ALA A 657 -0.15 8.01 -16.65
CA ALA A 657 0.76 8.86 -15.89
C ALA A 657 1.00 8.27 -14.49
N THR A 658 2.08 8.68 -13.84
CA THR A 658 2.46 8.26 -12.48
C THR A 658 2.94 9.45 -11.65
N ASN A 659 2.94 9.31 -10.32
CA ASN A 659 3.49 10.24 -9.30
C ASN A 659 4.04 11.58 -9.86
N GLY A 660 3.16 12.58 -10.03
CA GLY A 660 3.53 13.96 -10.38
C GLY A 660 3.59 14.29 -11.87
N ALA A 661 3.40 13.33 -12.78
CA ALA A 661 3.33 13.58 -14.23
C ALA A 661 1.97 14.16 -14.66
N ASP A 662 1.95 14.91 -15.77
CA ASP A 662 0.70 15.46 -16.32
C ASP A 662 -0.05 14.41 -17.15
N ALA A 663 -1.36 14.28 -16.93
CA ALA A 663 -2.28 13.54 -17.79
C ALA A 663 -3.29 14.49 -18.44
N GLY A 664 -3.63 14.26 -19.72
CA GLY A 664 -4.53 15.09 -20.52
C GLY A 664 -3.81 16.07 -21.45
N THR A 665 -4.57 16.79 -22.27
CA THR A 665 -4.04 17.63 -23.36
C THR A 665 -4.62 19.04 -23.28
N LYS A 666 -3.76 20.07 -23.36
CA LYS A 666 -4.21 21.46 -23.31
C LYS A 666 -5.18 21.78 -24.45
N GLY A 667 -6.31 22.40 -24.13
CA GLY A 667 -7.38 22.73 -25.07
C GLY A 667 -8.45 21.65 -25.25
N THR A 668 -8.31 20.46 -24.66
CA THR A 668 -9.31 19.38 -24.72
C THR A 668 -9.86 19.08 -23.33
N ALA A 669 -11.19 19.13 -23.17
CA ALA A 669 -11.84 18.82 -21.89
C ALA A 669 -11.77 17.32 -21.56
N LEU A 670 -11.52 16.99 -20.29
CA LEU A 670 -11.61 15.64 -19.76
C LEU A 670 -13.06 15.27 -19.46
N LYS A 671 -13.39 14.00 -19.68
CA LYS A 671 -14.68 13.39 -19.38
C LYS A 671 -14.61 12.27 -18.35
N ALA A 672 -13.50 11.54 -18.27
CA ALA A 672 -13.30 10.51 -17.26
C ALA A 672 -11.87 10.47 -16.72
N VAL A 673 -11.72 9.96 -15.49
CA VAL A 673 -10.45 9.65 -14.83
C VAL A 673 -10.48 8.26 -14.22
N ARG A 674 -9.31 7.61 -14.20
CA ARG A 674 -9.08 6.28 -13.63
C ARG A 674 -7.78 6.32 -12.83
N LEU A 675 -7.84 6.10 -11.51
CA LEU A 675 -6.71 6.22 -10.59
C LEU A 675 -6.50 4.89 -9.85
N SER A 676 -5.27 4.47 -9.64
CA SER A 676 -4.94 3.30 -8.81
C SER A 676 -3.59 3.47 -8.14
N LEU A 677 -3.35 2.76 -7.05
CA LEU A 677 -2.03 2.73 -6.41
C LEU A 677 -1.09 1.77 -7.17
N THR A 678 0.19 1.77 -6.79
CA THR A 678 1.21 0.84 -7.28
C THR A 678 2.15 0.41 -6.16
N GLY A 679 2.64 -0.83 -6.22
CA GLY A 679 3.58 -1.38 -5.25
C GLY A 679 2.90 -1.76 -3.93
N ASP A 680 3.65 -1.84 -2.84
CA ASP A 680 3.11 -2.21 -1.54
C ASP A 680 2.01 -1.25 -1.04
N ALA A 681 1.97 -0.01 -1.52
CA ALA A 681 0.84 0.89 -1.31
C ALA A 681 -0.52 0.29 -1.74
N GLU A 682 -0.59 -0.49 -2.82
CA GLU A 682 -1.83 -1.14 -3.29
C GLU A 682 -2.20 -2.42 -2.51
N LYS A 683 -1.28 -2.91 -1.66
CA LYS A 683 -1.53 -4.02 -0.72
C LYS A 683 -2.26 -3.54 0.54
N TYR A 684 -1.89 -2.36 1.05
CA TYR A 684 -2.39 -1.85 2.34
C TYR A 684 -3.40 -0.72 2.25
N TYR A 685 -3.52 -0.03 1.12
CA TYR A 685 -4.41 1.12 0.95
C TYR A 685 -5.28 1.03 -0.31
N ASP A 686 -6.45 1.69 -0.26
CA ASP A 686 -7.31 1.99 -1.41
C ASP A 686 -7.17 3.47 -1.78
N VAL A 687 -7.14 3.79 -3.08
CA VAL A 687 -7.35 5.16 -3.56
C VAL A 687 -8.79 5.32 -4.03
N TRP A 688 -9.56 6.10 -3.28
CA TRP A 688 -10.94 6.47 -3.58
C TRP A 688 -10.97 7.83 -4.30
N TYR A 689 -11.83 7.98 -5.29
CA TYR A 689 -11.98 9.23 -6.05
C TYR A 689 -13.39 9.39 -6.62
N ARG A 690 -13.76 10.64 -6.90
CA ARG A 690 -14.99 11.00 -7.62
C ARG A 690 -14.79 12.28 -8.43
N VAL A 691 -15.75 12.57 -9.30
CA VAL A 691 -15.73 13.74 -10.18
C VAL A 691 -17.03 14.54 -10.09
N HIS A 692 -16.93 15.86 -10.30
CA HIS A 692 -18.06 16.72 -10.58
C HIS A 692 -18.19 16.85 -12.11
N VAL A 693 -19.32 16.43 -12.67
CA VAL A 693 -19.58 16.48 -14.11
C VAL A 693 -20.56 17.61 -14.43
N SER A 694 -20.23 18.44 -15.41
CA SER A 694 -21.05 19.56 -15.87
C SER A 694 -22.46 19.10 -16.24
N ASN A 695 -23.49 19.82 -15.81
CA ASN A 695 -24.91 19.49 -15.97
C ASN A 695 -25.41 18.23 -15.23
N VAL A 696 -24.56 17.55 -14.45
CA VAL A 696 -24.93 16.34 -13.66
C VAL A 696 -24.69 16.53 -12.16
N GLY A 697 -23.59 17.18 -11.78
CA GLY A 697 -23.20 17.38 -10.38
C GLY A 697 -22.09 16.43 -9.93
N TRP A 698 -21.95 16.22 -8.62
CA TRP A 698 -21.04 15.22 -8.06
C TRP A 698 -21.55 13.81 -8.36
N LEU A 699 -20.67 13.01 -8.97
CA LEU A 699 -20.86 11.56 -9.14
C LEU A 699 -20.38 10.79 -7.91
N GLY A 700 -20.72 9.49 -7.87
CA GLY A 700 -20.36 8.60 -6.77
C GLY A 700 -18.86 8.37 -6.62
N TRP A 701 -18.46 7.94 -5.43
CA TRP A 701 -17.10 7.48 -5.14
C TRP A 701 -16.81 6.12 -5.78
N THR A 702 -15.68 6.03 -6.47
CA THR A 702 -15.10 4.81 -7.04
C THR A 702 -13.69 4.60 -6.48
N ARG A 703 -13.04 3.46 -6.76
CA ARG A 703 -11.66 3.20 -6.32
C ARG A 703 -10.85 2.37 -7.32
N ASN A 704 -9.53 2.36 -7.11
CA ASN A 704 -8.59 1.35 -7.62
C ASN A 704 -8.79 0.89 -9.08
N GLY A 705 -8.82 1.84 -10.03
CA GLY A 705 -8.89 1.53 -11.46
C GLY A 705 -10.29 1.39 -12.04
N SER A 706 -11.35 1.54 -11.23
CA SER A 706 -12.73 1.70 -11.72
C SER A 706 -13.00 3.14 -12.18
N ASP A 707 -13.93 3.35 -13.10
CA ASP A 707 -14.04 4.65 -13.79
C ASP A 707 -14.87 5.68 -13.02
N ALA A 708 -14.42 6.94 -13.08
CA ALA A 708 -15.18 8.11 -12.62
C ALA A 708 -15.27 9.14 -13.76
N GLY A 709 -16.49 9.45 -14.23
CA GLY A 709 -16.63 10.25 -15.46
C GLY A 709 -17.98 10.19 -16.17
N THR A 710 -17.96 10.39 -17.49
CA THR A 710 -19.14 10.29 -18.35
C THR A 710 -18.74 10.00 -19.79
N ASN A 711 -19.60 9.32 -20.57
CA ASN A 711 -19.51 9.30 -22.04
C ASN A 711 -20.55 10.23 -22.71
N VAL A 712 -21.32 11.00 -21.93
CA VAL A 712 -22.28 11.98 -22.45
C VAL A 712 -21.51 13.06 -23.21
N SER A 713 -21.75 13.17 -24.52
CA SER A 713 -20.99 14.03 -25.43
C SER A 713 -21.01 15.52 -25.03
N SER A 714 -22.11 16.02 -24.46
CA SER A 714 -22.27 17.41 -24.00
C SER A 714 -21.62 17.74 -22.65
N ASN A 715 -21.17 16.74 -21.88
CA ASN A 715 -20.75 16.94 -20.49
C ASN A 715 -19.24 16.70 -20.31
N SER A 716 -18.66 17.23 -19.23
CA SER A 716 -17.23 17.15 -18.93
C SER A 716 -16.96 17.24 -17.43
N ILE A 717 -15.77 16.83 -16.99
CA ILE A 717 -15.34 16.99 -15.60
C ILE A 717 -15.05 18.47 -15.32
N GLU A 718 -15.62 19.02 -14.25
CA GLU A 718 -15.31 20.36 -13.73
C GLU A 718 -14.43 20.30 -12.46
N ALA A 719 -14.54 19.23 -11.66
CA ALA A 719 -13.72 19.01 -10.46
C ALA A 719 -13.47 17.52 -10.16
N VAL A 720 -12.46 17.25 -9.34
CA VAL A 720 -12.03 15.93 -8.87
C VAL A 720 -11.77 15.98 -7.36
N GLU A 721 -12.14 14.91 -6.66
CA GLU A 721 -11.71 14.64 -5.27
C GLU A 721 -11.03 13.26 -5.21
N VAL A 722 -9.95 13.15 -4.45
CA VAL A 722 -9.15 11.92 -4.31
C VAL A 722 -8.71 11.76 -2.85
N ILE A 723 -8.86 10.57 -2.28
CA ILE A 723 -8.44 10.27 -0.91
C ILE A 723 -7.90 8.85 -0.82
N VAL A 724 -6.78 8.69 -0.11
CA VAL A 724 -6.24 7.37 0.22
C VAL A 724 -6.75 6.95 1.60
N LYS A 725 -7.28 5.72 1.71
CA LYS A 725 -7.78 5.12 2.96
C LYS A 725 -7.17 3.73 3.14
N LEU A 726 -7.20 3.20 4.37
CA LEU A 726 -6.80 1.81 4.64
C LEU A 726 -7.62 0.86 3.75
N LYS A 727 -7.00 -0.16 3.16
CA LYS A 727 -7.65 -1.07 2.21
C LYS A 727 -8.85 -1.76 2.86
N GLY A 728 -9.98 -1.76 2.16
CA GLY A 728 -11.24 -2.30 2.67
C GLY A 728 -12.02 -1.34 3.57
N SER A 729 -11.55 -0.11 3.81
CA SER A 729 -12.37 0.93 4.44
C SER A 729 -13.62 1.25 3.60
N ASP A 730 -14.70 1.65 4.27
CA ASP A 730 -15.89 2.22 3.62
C ASP A 730 -15.55 3.36 2.67
N ALA A 731 -16.40 3.59 1.67
CA ALA A 731 -16.28 4.75 0.80
C ALA A 731 -16.35 6.07 1.58
N PRO A 732 -15.77 7.19 1.08
CA PRO A 732 -15.90 8.51 1.72
C PRO A 732 -17.31 9.11 1.64
N GLY A 733 -18.22 8.48 0.89
CA GLY A 733 -19.62 8.85 0.72
C GLY A 733 -20.28 7.91 -0.30
N SER A 734 -21.46 8.29 -0.80
CA SER A 734 -22.24 7.52 -1.79
C SER A 734 -21.38 7.05 -2.97
N THR A 735 -21.44 5.75 -3.29
CA THR A 735 -20.75 5.11 -4.44
C THR A 735 -21.65 5.01 -5.68
N VAL A 736 -22.85 5.58 -5.61
CA VAL A 736 -23.87 5.50 -6.66
C VAL A 736 -23.47 6.32 -7.89
N ARG A 737 -23.51 5.69 -9.08
CA ARG A 737 -23.15 6.30 -10.38
C ARG A 737 -21.82 7.08 -10.33
N PRO A 738 -20.66 6.41 -10.18
CA PRO A 738 -19.37 7.09 -10.34
C PRO A 738 -19.14 7.52 -11.79
N PHE A 739 -19.82 6.85 -12.73
CA PHE A 739 -19.83 7.15 -14.16
C PHE A 739 -21.27 7.43 -14.64
N ALA A 740 -21.44 8.41 -15.53
CA ALA A 740 -22.71 8.78 -16.13
C ALA A 740 -22.77 8.40 -17.62
N TYR A 741 -23.58 7.40 -17.96
CA TYR A 741 -23.76 6.88 -19.32
C TYR A 741 -24.82 7.66 -20.12
N VAL A 742 -24.66 7.68 -21.45
CA VAL A 742 -25.53 8.44 -22.38
C VAL A 742 -26.95 7.91 -22.52
N ASP A 743 -27.16 6.58 -22.47
CA ASP A 743 -28.45 5.90 -22.69
C ASP A 743 -29.01 5.21 -21.45
N GLN A 744 -28.73 5.72 -20.24
CA GLN A 744 -29.26 5.14 -18.99
C GLN A 744 -29.74 6.19 -18.00
N LEU A 745 -31.01 6.06 -17.62
CA LEU A 745 -31.61 6.82 -16.52
C LEU A 745 -31.94 5.88 -15.36
N ASN A 746 -31.64 6.31 -14.14
CA ASN A 746 -31.99 5.57 -12.93
C ASN A 746 -33.25 6.15 -12.32
N GLY A 747 -34.09 5.30 -11.74
CA GLY A 747 -35.33 5.73 -11.11
C GLY A 747 -35.76 4.78 -10.01
N TYR A 748 -36.95 5.02 -9.49
CA TYR A 748 -37.56 4.23 -8.44
C TYR A 748 -39.08 4.32 -8.56
N ASP A 749 -39.82 3.37 -8.02
CA ASP A 749 -41.28 3.48 -7.92
C ASP A 749 -41.77 3.56 -6.48
N ILE A 750 -42.94 4.19 -6.30
CA ILE A 750 -43.54 4.45 -4.99
C ILE A 750 -45.06 4.27 -4.99
N SER A 751 -45.56 3.92 -3.81
CA SER A 751 -46.97 3.78 -3.50
C SER A 751 -47.28 4.42 -2.13
N SER A 752 -48.47 4.17 -1.59
CA SER A 752 -48.83 4.50 -0.20
C SER A 752 -47.93 3.86 0.86
N HIS A 753 -47.10 2.86 0.50
CA HIS A 753 -46.14 2.26 1.41
C HIS A 753 -44.96 3.20 1.74
N GLN A 754 -44.59 4.10 0.83
CA GLN A 754 -43.56 5.12 1.02
C GLN A 754 -44.15 6.46 1.55
N ALA A 755 -45.19 6.38 2.39
CA ALA A 755 -45.85 7.55 2.96
C ALA A 755 -44.88 8.50 3.70
N GLY A 756 -44.96 9.80 3.40
CA GLY A 756 -44.06 10.82 3.94
C GLY A 756 -42.76 11.03 3.15
N ILE A 757 -42.49 10.28 2.08
CA ILE A 757 -41.31 10.47 1.24
C ILE A 757 -41.25 11.86 0.60
N ASP A 758 -40.05 12.46 0.59
CA ASP A 758 -39.78 13.71 -0.10
C ASP A 758 -39.09 13.45 -1.45
N VAL A 759 -39.90 13.11 -2.46
CA VAL A 759 -39.44 12.78 -3.83
C VAL A 759 -38.52 13.83 -4.48
N SER A 760 -38.49 15.08 -3.99
CA SER A 760 -37.57 16.11 -4.48
C SER A 760 -36.14 16.00 -3.92
N LYS A 761 -35.96 15.25 -2.83
CA LYS A 761 -34.66 15.01 -2.17
C LYS A 761 -34.09 13.63 -2.46
N VAL A 762 -34.92 12.66 -2.82
CA VAL A 762 -34.47 11.31 -3.21
C VAL A 762 -33.65 11.40 -4.50
N SER A 763 -32.52 10.70 -4.57
CA SER A 763 -31.73 10.54 -5.79
C SER A 763 -32.54 9.87 -6.92
N GLY A 764 -32.08 9.98 -8.16
CA GLY A 764 -32.74 9.40 -9.34
C GLY A 764 -33.19 10.43 -10.37
N ASP A 765 -33.20 10.03 -11.64
CA ASP A 765 -33.58 10.83 -12.80
C ASP A 765 -35.10 10.81 -13.04
N PHE A 766 -35.78 9.72 -12.67
CA PHE A 766 -37.23 9.54 -12.76
C PHE A 766 -37.85 8.93 -11.50
N VAL A 767 -39.17 9.01 -11.39
CA VAL A 767 -39.97 8.27 -10.39
C VAL A 767 -41.27 7.76 -11.01
N PHE A 768 -41.63 6.50 -10.77
CA PHE A 768 -42.96 5.96 -11.05
C PHE A 768 -43.84 6.01 -9.80
N ILE A 769 -45.13 6.31 -9.97
CA ILE A 769 -46.04 6.55 -8.84
C ILE A 769 -47.33 5.74 -9.05
N LYS A 770 -47.69 4.88 -8.09
CA LYS A 770 -49.00 4.21 -8.07
C LYS A 770 -50.08 5.29 -8.03
N ALA A 771 -50.98 5.34 -9.01
CA ALA A 771 -52.07 6.30 -9.03
C ALA A 771 -53.39 5.67 -8.58
N THR A 772 -53.68 4.45 -9.07
CA THR A 772 -54.96 3.76 -8.88
C THR A 772 -54.80 2.24 -8.76
N GLN A 773 -55.82 1.59 -8.21
CA GLN A 773 -56.00 0.14 -8.24
C GLN A 773 -57.49 -0.20 -8.39
N GLY A 774 -57.82 -1.11 -9.31
CA GLY A 774 -59.21 -1.45 -9.62
C GLY A 774 -60.04 -0.22 -10.01
N THR A 775 -61.34 -0.24 -9.67
CA THR A 775 -62.26 0.89 -9.95
C THR A 775 -62.62 1.73 -8.72
N TRP A 776 -61.86 1.59 -7.62
CA TRP A 776 -62.21 2.18 -6.32
C TRP A 776 -61.04 2.81 -5.55
N TYR A 777 -59.80 2.34 -5.72
CA TYR A 777 -58.65 2.88 -4.98
C TYR A 777 -57.92 3.97 -5.76
N ARG A 778 -57.73 5.13 -5.13
CA ARG A 778 -56.76 6.15 -5.52
C ARG A 778 -55.67 6.24 -4.46
N ASN A 779 -54.43 6.39 -4.88
CA ASN A 779 -53.28 6.54 -3.99
C ASN A 779 -53.19 7.97 -3.42
N GLN A 780 -54.24 8.37 -2.70
CA GLN A 780 -54.44 9.73 -2.23
C GLN A 780 -55.11 9.74 -0.86
N LEU A 781 -54.31 9.97 0.18
CA LEU A 781 -54.78 10.24 1.53
C LEU A 781 -53.77 11.15 2.22
N SER A 782 -53.83 12.44 1.90
CA SER A 782 -52.82 13.43 2.29
C SER A 782 -52.66 13.54 3.83
N SER A 783 -53.69 13.17 4.61
CA SER A 783 -53.65 13.07 6.07
C SER A 783 -52.79 11.91 6.61
N LYS A 784 -52.43 10.94 5.77
CA LYS A 784 -51.40 9.92 6.03
C LYS A 784 -50.07 10.19 5.31
N GLY A 785 -49.91 11.34 4.67
CA GLY A 785 -48.65 11.73 4.03
C GLY A 785 -48.37 11.13 2.65
N TYR A 786 -49.40 10.63 1.93
CA TYR A 786 -49.26 10.20 0.53
C TYR A 786 -50.35 10.80 -0.37
N ASP A 787 -49.93 11.27 -1.54
CA ASP A 787 -50.79 11.86 -2.57
C ASP A 787 -50.07 11.79 -3.92
N TYR A 788 -50.54 10.93 -4.82
CA TYR A 788 -49.89 10.67 -6.12
C TYR A 788 -49.70 11.92 -6.98
N ALA A 789 -50.65 12.86 -6.93
CA ALA A 789 -50.61 14.10 -7.70
C ALA A 789 -49.60 15.09 -7.09
N ALA A 790 -49.64 15.26 -5.77
CA ALA A 790 -48.69 16.13 -5.08
C ALA A 790 -47.23 15.64 -5.20
N TRP A 791 -47.00 14.31 -5.18
CA TRP A 791 -45.68 13.74 -5.47
C TRP A 791 -45.26 13.98 -6.92
N ALA A 792 -46.14 13.76 -7.90
CA ALA A 792 -45.85 13.99 -9.31
C ALA A 792 -45.47 15.44 -9.63
N ASP A 793 -46.26 16.42 -9.16
CA ASP A 793 -45.94 17.83 -9.37
C ASP A 793 -44.66 18.25 -8.64
N LYS A 794 -44.37 17.68 -7.46
CA LYS A 794 -43.11 17.95 -6.74
C LYS A 794 -41.89 17.34 -7.45
N ALA A 795 -42.02 16.13 -8.01
CA ALA A 795 -40.98 15.49 -8.80
C ALA A 795 -40.67 16.28 -10.07
N LEU A 796 -41.70 16.65 -10.85
CA LEU A 796 -41.56 17.51 -12.04
C LEU A 796 -40.94 18.88 -11.69
N ALA A 797 -41.36 19.52 -10.59
CA ALA A 797 -40.78 20.77 -10.12
C ALA A 797 -39.30 20.64 -9.70
N SER A 798 -38.86 19.45 -9.29
CA SER A 798 -37.44 19.14 -9.03
C SER A 798 -36.64 18.75 -10.28
N GLY A 799 -37.26 18.78 -11.47
CA GLY A 799 -36.62 18.43 -12.74
C GLY A 799 -36.52 16.92 -13.01
N LYS A 800 -37.08 16.06 -12.14
CA LYS A 800 -37.21 14.62 -12.42
C LYS A 800 -38.25 14.38 -13.51
N LEU A 801 -38.14 13.23 -14.15
CA LEU A 801 -39.18 12.67 -15.00
C LEU A 801 -40.20 11.91 -14.14
N VAL A 802 -41.45 11.81 -14.59
CA VAL A 802 -42.52 11.11 -13.86
C VAL A 802 -43.16 10.05 -14.72
N GLY A 803 -43.49 8.92 -14.08
CA GLY A 803 -44.41 7.92 -14.58
C GLY A 803 -45.55 7.65 -13.58
N PHE A 804 -46.69 7.15 -14.06
CA PHE A 804 -47.77 6.64 -13.22
C PHE A 804 -48.09 5.18 -13.56
N TYR A 805 -48.49 4.39 -12.56
CA TYR A 805 -49.03 3.06 -12.80
C TYR A 805 -50.40 2.80 -12.18
N HIS A 806 -51.10 1.87 -12.80
CA HIS A 806 -52.36 1.29 -12.33
C HIS A 806 -52.15 -0.19 -12.02
N TYR A 807 -52.37 -0.58 -10.77
CA TYR A 807 -52.34 -1.97 -10.34
C TYR A 807 -53.65 -2.66 -10.74
N ALA A 808 -53.59 -3.67 -11.60
CA ALA A 808 -54.76 -4.39 -12.09
C ALA A 808 -55.48 -5.18 -10.98
N GLU A 809 -56.80 -5.07 -10.91
CA GLU A 809 -57.61 -5.95 -10.05
C GLU A 809 -58.26 -7.10 -10.84
N GLY A 810 -58.15 -7.11 -12.17
CA GLY A 810 -58.75 -8.14 -13.03
C GLY A 810 -60.27 -8.04 -13.10
N GLY A 811 -60.85 -6.84 -13.03
CA GLY A 811 -62.26 -6.57 -13.27
C GLY A 811 -62.54 -6.32 -14.75
N ASP A 812 -63.11 -5.16 -15.06
CA ASP A 812 -63.40 -4.74 -16.44
C ASP A 812 -62.25 -3.86 -16.94
N PRO A 813 -61.51 -4.26 -18.00
CA PRO A 813 -60.29 -3.57 -18.43
C PRO A 813 -60.58 -2.16 -18.97
N ILE A 814 -61.80 -1.89 -19.46
CA ILE A 814 -62.18 -0.57 -19.94
C ILE A 814 -62.53 0.33 -18.76
N LYS A 815 -63.22 -0.18 -17.73
CA LYS A 815 -63.54 0.60 -16.53
C LYS A 815 -62.31 0.89 -15.66
N GLU A 816 -61.37 -0.06 -15.55
CA GLU A 816 -60.10 0.14 -14.86
C GLU A 816 -59.22 1.17 -15.60
N ALA A 817 -59.17 1.11 -16.93
CA ALA A 817 -58.49 2.12 -17.75
C ALA A 817 -59.14 3.52 -17.66
N ASP A 818 -60.47 3.61 -17.74
CA ASP A 818 -61.20 4.88 -17.61
C ASP A 818 -60.99 5.50 -16.21
N TYR A 819 -61.00 4.67 -15.15
CA TYR A 819 -60.78 5.12 -13.78
C TYR A 819 -59.34 5.59 -13.53
N PHE A 820 -58.34 4.92 -14.13
CA PHE A 820 -56.94 5.35 -14.12
C PHE A 820 -56.79 6.69 -14.84
N TYR A 821 -57.30 6.81 -16.07
CA TYR A 821 -57.26 8.05 -16.84
C TYR A 821 -57.92 9.21 -16.08
N ASP A 822 -59.07 8.98 -15.43
CA ASP A 822 -59.74 9.98 -14.58
C ASP A 822 -58.94 10.36 -13.32
N ALA A 823 -57.85 9.69 -12.99
CA ALA A 823 -56.90 10.10 -11.97
C ALA A 823 -55.72 10.90 -12.55
N ILE A 824 -55.20 10.55 -13.73
CA ILE A 824 -53.93 11.07 -14.25
C ILE A 824 -54.02 12.00 -15.48
N LYS A 825 -55.21 12.21 -16.07
CA LYS A 825 -55.41 13.01 -17.31
C LYS A 825 -54.84 14.45 -17.30
N ALA A 826 -54.57 15.02 -16.12
CA ALA A 826 -53.88 16.31 -15.98
C ALA A 826 -52.37 16.28 -16.33
N TYR A 827 -51.79 15.09 -16.50
CA TYR A 827 -50.36 14.86 -16.77
C TYR A 827 -50.09 14.27 -18.17
N LYS A 828 -51.08 14.26 -19.07
CA LYS A 828 -50.91 13.92 -20.49
C LYS A 828 -49.86 14.81 -21.14
N GLY A 829 -48.90 14.25 -21.88
CA GLY A 829 -47.75 14.98 -22.42
C GLY A 829 -46.73 15.46 -21.36
N ARG A 830 -46.78 14.92 -20.13
CA ARG A 830 -45.89 15.25 -19.01
C ARG A 830 -45.43 14.03 -18.18
N ALA A 831 -46.12 12.90 -18.29
CA ALA A 831 -45.83 11.69 -17.52
C ALA A 831 -46.05 10.44 -18.37
N VAL A 832 -45.15 9.47 -18.21
CA VAL A 832 -45.27 8.13 -18.81
C VAL A 832 -46.31 7.32 -18.04
N VAL A 833 -46.94 6.33 -18.67
CA VAL A 833 -48.00 5.52 -18.05
C VAL A 833 -47.72 4.03 -18.16
N ALA A 834 -48.09 3.26 -17.13
CA ALA A 834 -47.92 1.81 -17.09
C ALA A 834 -49.17 1.08 -16.56
N LEU A 835 -49.42 -0.12 -17.11
CA LEU A 835 -50.27 -1.13 -16.49
C LEU A 835 -49.40 -2.06 -15.65
N ASP A 836 -49.72 -2.23 -14.38
CA ASP A 836 -49.08 -3.19 -13.48
C ASP A 836 -49.93 -4.48 -13.42
N TRP A 837 -49.35 -5.58 -13.92
CA TRP A 837 -49.98 -6.90 -14.07
C TRP A 837 -49.23 -7.99 -13.29
N GLU A 838 -49.51 -8.05 -11.99
CA GLU A 838 -49.08 -9.12 -11.09
C GLU A 838 -50.26 -9.95 -10.52
N GLN A 839 -49.97 -10.82 -9.55
CA GLN A 839 -50.93 -11.81 -9.03
C GLN A 839 -51.76 -11.33 -7.83
N THR A 840 -51.19 -10.53 -6.91
CA THR A 840 -51.60 -10.55 -5.49
C THR A 840 -53.06 -10.13 -5.24
N SER A 841 -53.56 -9.09 -5.92
CA SER A 841 -54.97 -8.66 -5.86
C SER A 841 -55.72 -8.84 -7.18
N ASN A 842 -55.17 -9.61 -8.13
CA ASN A 842 -55.65 -9.69 -9.50
C ASN A 842 -56.40 -11.00 -9.77
N LYS A 843 -57.73 -10.95 -9.77
CA LYS A 843 -58.60 -12.14 -9.93
C LYS A 843 -58.63 -12.75 -11.33
N LEU A 844 -57.94 -12.16 -12.31
CA LEU A 844 -57.77 -12.71 -13.66
C LEU A 844 -56.33 -13.18 -13.96
N PHE A 845 -55.36 -12.89 -13.09
CA PHE A 845 -54.01 -13.45 -13.23
C PHE A 845 -54.06 -14.98 -13.18
N GLY A 846 -53.42 -15.64 -14.14
CA GLY A 846 -53.43 -17.11 -14.20
C GLY A 846 -54.60 -17.72 -14.96
N THR A 847 -55.61 -16.95 -15.36
CA THR A 847 -56.86 -17.50 -15.93
C THR A 847 -56.80 -17.82 -17.43
N GLY A 848 -55.76 -17.36 -18.13
CA GLY A 848 -55.63 -17.49 -19.59
C GLY A 848 -56.32 -16.36 -20.37
N PHE A 849 -57.06 -15.47 -19.69
CA PHE A 849 -57.55 -14.21 -20.25
C PHE A 849 -56.54 -13.06 -20.12
N ASP A 850 -55.43 -13.27 -19.40
CA ASP A 850 -54.39 -12.31 -19.04
C ASP A 850 -54.02 -11.35 -20.19
N VAL A 851 -53.55 -11.90 -21.32
CA VAL A 851 -53.11 -11.12 -22.50
C VAL A 851 -54.25 -10.32 -23.11
N GLN A 852 -55.45 -10.91 -23.21
CA GLN A 852 -56.63 -10.26 -23.80
C GLN A 852 -57.17 -9.12 -22.92
N TRP A 853 -57.04 -9.25 -21.61
CA TRP A 853 -57.41 -8.21 -20.65
C TRP A 853 -56.42 -7.05 -20.72
N CYS A 854 -55.13 -7.34 -20.63
CA CYS A 854 -54.06 -6.35 -20.72
C CYS A 854 -54.12 -5.58 -22.04
N LYS A 855 -54.30 -6.25 -23.18
CA LYS A 855 -54.39 -5.59 -24.49
C LYS A 855 -55.54 -4.58 -24.54
N LYS A 856 -56.72 -4.92 -23.98
CA LYS A 856 -57.88 -4.02 -23.92
C LYS A 856 -57.65 -2.80 -23.01
N PHE A 857 -57.01 -3.00 -21.86
CA PHE A 857 -56.64 -1.91 -20.95
C PHE A 857 -55.63 -0.96 -21.63
N LEU A 858 -54.56 -1.52 -22.18
CA LEU A 858 -53.48 -0.76 -22.84
C LEU A 858 -53.98 0.01 -24.06
N ASP A 859 -54.81 -0.61 -24.92
CA ASP A 859 -55.43 0.06 -26.07
C ASP A 859 -56.35 1.22 -25.65
N ARG A 860 -57.07 1.05 -24.53
CA ARG A 860 -57.92 2.11 -23.98
C ARG A 860 -57.09 3.26 -23.41
N ILE A 861 -56.06 2.98 -22.61
CA ILE A 861 -55.15 4.00 -22.08
C ILE A 861 -54.40 4.70 -23.22
N ALA A 862 -53.91 3.99 -24.23
CA ALA A 862 -53.22 4.58 -25.37
C ALA A 862 -54.11 5.57 -26.12
N THR A 863 -55.38 5.21 -26.34
CA THR A 863 -56.37 6.09 -26.99
C THR A 863 -56.68 7.34 -26.16
N LEU A 864 -56.72 7.23 -24.83
CA LEU A 864 -57.05 8.35 -23.94
C LEU A 864 -55.84 9.28 -23.70
N MET A 865 -54.67 8.69 -23.44
CA MET A 865 -53.42 9.41 -23.18
C MET A 865 -52.74 9.93 -24.46
N ASP A 866 -53.04 9.38 -25.64
CA ASP A 866 -52.33 9.69 -26.91
C ASP A 866 -50.82 9.40 -26.81
N ALA A 867 -50.48 8.37 -26.03
CA ALA A 867 -49.14 7.91 -25.67
C ALA A 867 -49.10 6.38 -25.62
N ARG A 868 -47.92 5.75 -25.60
CA ARG A 868 -47.77 4.28 -25.57
C ARG A 868 -47.51 3.79 -24.14
N PRO A 869 -48.52 3.29 -23.40
CA PRO A 869 -48.32 2.77 -22.06
C PRO A 869 -47.37 1.56 -22.04
N LEU A 870 -46.55 1.48 -21.00
CA LEU A 870 -45.79 0.28 -20.69
C LEU A 870 -46.71 -0.77 -20.07
N ILE A 871 -46.28 -2.03 -20.10
CA ILE A 871 -46.77 -3.07 -19.19
C ILE A 871 -45.65 -3.48 -18.23
N TYR A 872 -45.94 -3.45 -16.93
CA TYR A 872 -45.13 -3.99 -15.86
C TYR A 872 -45.55 -5.43 -15.54
N MET A 873 -44.58 -6.34 -15.50
CA MET A 873 -44.73 -7.71 -15.01
C MET A 873 -43.37 -8.31 -14.65
N SER A 874 -43.34 -9.37 -13.85
CA SER A 874 -42.08 -10.09 -13.59
C SER A 874 -41.58 -10.87 -14.81
N LYS A 875 -40.26 -11.07 -14.92
CA LYS A 875 -39.62 -11.70 -16.10
C LYS A 875 -40.08 -13.14 -16.36
N SER A 876 -40.64 -13.84 -15.37
CA SER A 876 -41.28 -15.14 -15.56
C SER A 876 -42.64 -15.05 -16.27
N VAL A 877 -43.40 -13.98 -16.05
CA VAL A 877 -44.73 -13.76 -16.67
C VAL A 877 -44.62 -13.41 -18.15
N THR A 878 -43.55 -12.70 -18.57
CA THR A 878 -43.29 -12.41 -20.00
C THR A 878 -43.14 -13.69 -20.85
N ARG A 879 -42.74 -14.80 -20.21
CA ARG A 879 -42.56 -16.13 -20.82
C ARG A 879 -43.74 -17.08 -20.61
N LYS A 880 -44.73 -16.70 -19.77
CA LYS A 880 -45.85 -17.56 -19.33
C LYS A 880 -47.00 -17.64 -20.34
N TYR A 881 -47.13 -16.64 -21.21
CA TYR A 881 -48.20 -16.51 -22.21
C TYR A 881 -47.65 -15.98 -23.54
N ASP A 882 -48.42 -16.14 -24.62
CA ASP A 882 -48.14 -15.47 -25.89
C ASP A 882 -48.50 -13.97 -25.81
N TRP A 883 -47.51 -13.16 -25.45
CA TRP A 883 -47.63 -11.70 -25.38
C TRP A 883 -47.41 -10.99 -26.72
N SER A 884 -47.22 -11.69 -27.85
CA SER A 884 -46.88 -11.09 -29.16
C SER A 884 -47.80 -9.92 -29.58
N THR A 885 -49.10 -10.09 -29.36
CA THR A 885 -50.14 -9.07 -29.65
C THR A 885 -50.02 -7.82 -28.80
N VAL A 886 -49.44 -7.91 -27.59
CA VAL A 886 -49.15 -6.77 -26.69
C VAL A 886 -47.78 -6.19 -27.00
N ALA A 887 -46.74 -7.02 -27.11
CA ALA A 887 -45.36 -6.61 -27.32
C ALA A 887 -45.12 -5.82 -28.62
N THR A 888 -45.90 -6.12 -29.67
CA THR A 888 -45.88 -5.36 -30.93
C THR A 888 -46.33 -3.89 -30.74
N SER A 889 -47.17 -3.62 -29.73
CA SER A 889 -47.78 -2.31 -29.47
C SER A 889 -47.18 -1.56 -28.28
N TYR A 890 -46.74 -2.27 -27.23
CA TYR A 890 -46.46 -1.67 -25.92
C TYR A 890 -45.07 -2.06 -25.35
N PRO A 891 -44.28 -1.07 -24.86
CA PRO A 891 -43.00 -1.34 -24.23
C PRO A 891 -43.11 -2.10 -22.90
N LEU A 892 -42.04 -2.77 -22.50
CA LEU A 892 -41.97 -3.61 -21.30
C LEU A 892 -41.27 -2.87 -20.16
N TRP A 893 -41.91 -2.82 -19.00
CA TRP A 893 -41.27 -2.67 -17.70
C TRP A 893 -41.19 -4.08 -17.09
N VAL A 894 -40.01 -4.54 -16.68
CA VAL A 894 -39.82 -5.91 -16.18
C VAL A 894 -39.29 -5.91 -14.75
N ALA A 895 -39.80 -6.80 -13.92
CA ALA A 895 -39.26 -7.07 -12.58
C ALA A 895 -38.46 -8.39 -12.54
N GLN A 896 -37.23 -8.34 -12.03
CA GLN A 896 -36.44 -9.51 -11.64
C GLN A 896 -35.30 -9.09 -10.72
N TYR A 897 -35.28 -9.63 -9.51
CA TYR A 897 -34.26 -9.30 -8.51
C TYR A 897 -33.20 -10.40 -8.44
N ALA A 898 -31.95 -10.02 -8.25
CA ALA A 898 -30.86 -10.99 -8.07
C ALA A 898 -30.91 -11.70 -6.72
N ASN A 899 -31.43 -10.99 -5.70
CA ASN A 899 -31.67 -11.41 -4.32
C ASN A 899 -32.18 -10.19 -3.52
N ASN A 900 -32.70 -10.44 -2.33
CA ASN A 900 -33.27 -9.43 -1.41
C ASN A 900 -32.20 -8.71 -0.55
N LYS A 901 -30.95 -8.59 -1.02
CA LYS A 901 -29.95 -7.76 -0.33
C LYS A 901 -30.14 -6.30 -0.69
N THR A 902 -29.89 -5.43 0.28
CA THR A 902 -29.91 -3.98 0.07
C THR A 902 -28.89 -3.56 -0.98
N THR A 903 -29.31 -2.72 -1.94
CA THR A 903 -28.46 -2.17 -2.99
C THR A 903 -28.75 -0.69 -3.22
N GLY A 904 -27.76 0.05 -3.74
CA GLY A 904 -27.98 1.32 -4.43
C GLY A 904 -28.28 1.09 -5.92
N TYR A 905 -28.22 2.17 -6.70
CA TYR A 905 -28.39 2.07 -8.14
C TYR A 905 -27.28 1.27 -8.84
N ASN A 906 -27.69 0.45 -9.81
CA ASN A 906 -26.81 -0.38 -10.64
C ASN A 906 -27.04 -0.08 -12.14
N SER A 907 -25.97 0.21 -12.87
CA SER A 907 -25.97 0.44 -14.32
C SER A 907 -25.95 -0.85 -15.17
N ASN A 908 -25.67 -1.99 -14.56
CA ASN A 908 -25.80 -3.31 -15.17
C ASN A 908 -26.45 -4.31 -14.19
N PRO A 909 -27.77 -4.19 -13.95
CA PRO A 909 -28.50 -5.10 -13.09
C PRO A 909 -28.46 -6.54 -13.62
N TRP A 910 -28.24 -7.50 -12.72
CA TRP A 910 -28.23 -8.92 -13.04
C TRP A 910 -29.61 -9.38 -13.55
N THR A 911 -29.61 -10.30 -14.51
CA THR A 911 -30.82 -10.94 -15.03
C THR A 911 -30.51 -12.38 -15.44
N ASP A 912 -31.53 -13.25 -15.48
CA ASP A 912 -31.39 -14.61 -15.98
C ASP A 912 -31.09 -14.66 -17.49
N SER A 913 -30.48 -15.75 -17.97
CA SER A 913 -30.13 -15.95 -19.39
C SER A 913 -31.34 -16.24 -20.30
N TYR A 914 -32.54 -16.41 -19.73
CA TYR A 914 -33.76 -16.60 -20.50
C TYR A 914 -34.23 -15.26 -21.13
N SER A 915 -34.96 -15.35 -22.24
CA SER A 915 -35.47 -14.17 -22.96
C SER A 915 -36.52 -13.37 -22.18
N TYR A 916 -36.86 -12.18 -22.68
CA TYR A 916 -38.00 -11.38 -22.24
C TYR A 916 -39.31 -11.79 -22.95
N GLY A 917 -39.44 -13.07 -23.31
CA GLY A 917 -40.62 -13.61 -23.98
C GLY A 917 -40.81 -13.02 -25.38
N ALA A 918 -41.92 -12.30 -25.58
CA ALA A 918 -42.26 -11.65 -26.84
C ALA A 918 -41.53 -10.31 -27.09
N TRP A 919 -40.80 -9.78 -26.09
CA TRP A 919 -39.98 -8.58 -26.22
C TRP A 919 -38.52 -8.95 -26.46
N ALA A 920 -37.81 -8.18 -27.30
CA ALA A 920 -36.38 -8.32 -27.51
C ALA A 920 -35.56 -7.84 -26.29
N SER A 921 -36.00 -6.74 -25.67
CA SER A 921 -35.40 -6.13 -24.48
C SER A 921 -36.47 -5.36 -23.68
N PRO A 922 -36.23 -5.13 -22.37
CA PRO A 922 -37.07 -4.23 -21.57
C PRO A 922 -36.76 -2.77 -21.87
N THR A 923 -37.75 -1.91 -21.69
CA THR A 923 -37.61 -0.44 -21.69
C THR A 923 -37.26 0.08 -20.30
N ILE A 924 -37.83 -0.54 -19.26
CA ILE A 924 -37.45 -0.33 -17.85
C ILE A 924 -37.23 -1.69 -17.19
N PHE A 925 -36.23 -1.79 -16.32
CA PHE A 925 -35.96 -2.96 -15.51
C PHE A 925 -35.91 -2.57 -14.03
N GLN A 926 -36.87 -3.09 -13.25
CA GLN A 926 -36.91 -3.05 -11.79
C GLN A 926 -36.10 -4.24 -11.23
N TYR A 927 -34.99 -3.95 -10.53
CA TYR A 927 -33.98 -4.97 -10.18
C TYR A 927 -33.76 -5.18 -8.67
N SER A 928 -34.47 -4.44 -7.82
CA SER A 928 -34.50 -4.67 -6.37
C SER A 928 -35.76 -4.04 -5.75
N GLU A 929 -36.39 -4.76 -4.83
CA GLU A 929 -37.41 -4.25 -3.89
C GLU A 929 -36.80 -3.70 -2.57
N ASN A 930 -35.47 -3.78 -2.40
CA ASN A 930 -34.74 -3.45 -1.17
C ASN A 930 -33.74 -2.30 -1.34
N GLY A 931 -34.05 -1.33 -2.20
CA GLY A 931 -33.17 -0.21 -2.49
C GLY A 931 -32.83 0.67 -1.28
N ARG A 932 -31.64 1.27 -1.30
CA ARG A 932 -31.29 2.47 -0.51
C ARG A 932 -30.57 3.48 -1.39
N VAL A 933 -31.10 4.70 -1.46
CA VAL A 933 -30.56 5.81 -2.22
C VAL A 933 -30.63 7.09 -1.40
N ASP A 934 -29.70 8.02 -1.63
CA ASP A 934 -29.63 9.28 -0.88
C ASP A 934 -30.97 10.03 -0.90
N GLY A 935 -31.42 10.48 0.27
CA GLY A 935 -32.69 11.19 0.46
C GLY A 935 -33.86 10.37 1.01
N TYR A 936 -33.75 9.04 1.12
CA TYR A 936 -34.73 8.18 1.79
C TYR A 936 -34.07 6.99 2.52
N SER A 937 -34.55 6.65 3.71
CA SER A 937 -33.87 5.70 4.63
C SER A 937 -34.48 4.30 4.71
N ALA A 938 -35.63 4.07 4.07
CA ALA A 938 -36.32 2.79 4.01
C ALA A 938 -36.30 2.21 2.60
N ASP A 939 -36.92 1.05 2.41
CA ASP A 939 -36.90 0.30 1.15
C ASP A 939 -37.63 1.02 0.01
N LEU A 940 -36.99 0.97 -1.16
CA LEU A 940 -37.47 1.50 -2.43
C LEU A 940 -37.24 0.48 -3.53
N ASP A 941 -38.24 0.33 -4.38
CA ASP A 941 -38.14 -0.39 -5.65
C ASP A 941 -37.23 0.40 -6.60
N LEU A 942 -36.16 -0.20 -7.12
CA LEU A 942 -35.16 0.50 -7.95
C LEU A 942 -35.20 0.08 -9.42
N ASP A 943 -35.23 1.09 -10.30
CA ASP A 943 -35.39 0.95 -11.74
C ASP A 943 -34.18 1.47 -12.55
N LEU A 944 -33.97 0.85 -13.71
CA LEU A 944 -33.11 1.34 -14.79
C LEU A 944 -33.93 1.47 -16.07
N PHE A 945 -34.02 2.68 -16.64
CA PHE A 945 -34.58 2.93 -17.97
C PHE A 945 -33.46 2.91 -19.02
N TYR A 946 -33.62 2.05 -20.03
CA TYR A 946 -32.66 1.89 -21.12
C TYR A 946 -32.96 2.88 -22.27
N GLY A 947 -32.51 4.11 -22.10
CA GLY A 947 -32.54 5.14 -23.15
C GLY A 947 -32.24 6.55 -22.63
N THR A 948 -32.18 7.51 -23.56
CA THR A 948 -32.02 8.93 -23.24
C THR A 948 -33.27 9.57 -22.60
N ARG A 949 -33.09 10.73 -21.96
CA ARG A 949 -34.20 11.60 -21.54
C ARG A 949 -35.15 11.99 -22.69
N SER A 950 -34.66 12.08 -23.92
CA SER A 950 -35.50 12.30 -25.11
C SER A 950 -36.35 11.08 -25.46
N ALA A 951 -35.81 9.86 -25.31
CA ALA A 951 -36.57 8.63 -25.47
C ALA A 951 -37.71 8.53 -24.43
N TRP A 952 -37.46 8.88 -23.17
CA TRP A 952 -38.51 8.96 -22.14
C TRP A 952 -39.61 9.96 -22.52
N ILE A 953 -39.24 11.15 -23.02
CA ILE A 953 -40.21 12.16 -23.45
C ILE A 953 -41.08 11.66 -24.62
N SER A 954 -40.56 10.76 -25.48
CA SER A 954 -41.34 10.13 -26.55
C SER A 954 -42.36 9.07 -26.09
N LEU A 955 -42.49 8.83 -24.78
CA LEU A 955 -43.45 7.92 -24.15
C LEU A 955 -44.56 8.66 -23.36
N GLN A 956 -44.62 10.00 -23.45
CA GLN A 956 -45.54 10.89 -22.69
C GLN A 956 -46.74 11.41 -23.50
#